data_AF-A0A1L9BBP7-F1
#
_entry.id   AF-A0A1L9BBP7-F1
#
_cell.length_a   1.000
_cell.length_b   1.000
_cell.length_c   1.000
_cell.angle_alpha   90.00
_cell.angle_beta   90.00
_cell.angle_gamma   90.00
#
_symmetry.space_group_name_H-M   'P 1'
#
loop_
_entity.id
_entity.type
_entity.pdbx_description
1 polymer ?
#
loop_
_entity_poly.entity_id
_entity_poly.type
_entity_poly.pdbx_seq_one_letter_code
_entity_poly.pdbx_strand_id
1 'polypeptide(L)'
;MRWIDQWLGRVCALLVAAMVFMGAAPSGEAAREAELTSLLRRLAAREKDASDSESWSRLELPGPNDVILGKGARTLGAAAARLQKAYALTPEAARHFLAARLWLVPPGKPWESLSEEQALRALEAHRAALREAPGHPALAASLSEGMGELINVPGYVRAVAEALDTAPDPAELALRLARLEHHVWSSEFVAYAVSREPETLPRALDILGLDSPGGSAAQFYLAAWHALTASKEAPFPRELAESLVRNLLAQCMPGLALKVLDAFPADARQALLAKDGGGLSGEQRLARDELGLSIAVTLLASGREAEARVWHEAVKARTAVAPEKSDDEWLAERAKLHRELADFLFAWKPGADSFELLLLRVDDAFGTAGALLSARALAARFPERARDEFRWAVRTDDRSPSKDRLLLPADRLSFLTAARAELEAAFLDERARIEKVRAQLTPPSEPRGTVAPDPMAARISAHLATPVLQVFIEKELPKGRASGSAETAWTPMRTLELPRGFQLVRAERSNQRVIAVALSQRLDPVGMLSGGGYWVLLSEDGGQLWEAPLYTGLRQFHPYVLETASPVSLLDGQVLRLAASVRELDEKSITFPPINLKMKREVEGRMLEAPLAALRQDTDGDGLTDLVEDRLLLDAKAADTDGDGTPDGNDTLPLMPSAPSEPPADARAELVSTLLFELAGKEEQAETLRLPQFQAPTSLEDLSFLSLDRAGLRGVRAPATTVTFSGEELEGAQKRFGGFTSLSLDVYVNLAGDQALLVWNQHWRGGSFLARREKGRWVLEERESWVT
;
A
#
# COMPACT_ATOMS: atom_id res chain seq x y z
N MET A 1 20.38 -9.69 1.66
CA MET A 1 20.13 -9.85 3.12
C MET A 1 19.03 -10.85 3.47
N ARG A 2 17.92 -10.99 2.73
CA ARG A 2 16.78 -11.93 3.04
C ARG A 2 17.12 -13.42 3.33
N TRP A 3 18.33 -13.90 3.08
CA TRP A 3 18.74 -15.29 3.35
C TRP A 3 19.08 -15.55 4.83
N ILE A 4 19.51 -14.53 5.57
CA ILE A 4 19.89 -14.66 6.99
C ILE A 4 18.63 -14.79 7.87
N ASP A 5 17.56 -14.05 7.55
CA ASP A 5 16.31 -14.06 8.32
C ASP A 5 15.57 -15.40 8.24
N GLN A 6 15.56 -16.06 7.06
CA GLN A 6 14.99 -17.41 6.94
C GLN A 6 15.81 -18.49 7.66
N TRP A 7 17.13 -18.28 7.79
CA TRP A 7 17.98 -19.19 8.54
C TRP A 7 17.83 -18.98 10.06
N LEU A 8 17.81 -17.73 10.53
CA LEU A 8 17.50 -17.41 11.93
C LEU A 8 16.10 -17.90 12.32
N GLY A 9 15.07 -17.67 11.49
CA GLY A 9 13.71 -18.16 11.77
C GLY A 9 13.63 -19.67 11.94
N ARG A 10 14.35 -20.44 11.09
CA ARG A 10 14.43 -21.91 11.21
C ARG A 10 15.24 -22.36 12.43
N VAL A 11 16.31 -21.67 12.78
CA VAL A 11 17.11 -21.96 13.99
C VAL A 11 16.33 -21.62 15.26
N CYS A 12 15.60 -20.50 15.29
CA CYS A 12 14.69 -20.15 16.39
C CYS A 12 13.54 -21.15 16.52
N ALA A 13 12.90 -21.58 15.42
CA ALA A 13 11.86 -22.61 15.47
C ALA A 13 12.39 -23.96 15.99
N LEU A 14 13.60 -24.37 15.60
CA LEU A 14 14.26 -25.57 16.12
C LEU A 14 14.65 -25.43 17.61
N LEU A 15 15.09 -24.24 18.04
CA LEU A 15 15.39 -23.96 19.45
C LEU A 15 14.13 -23.90 20.32
N VAL A 16 13.03 -23.30 19.84
CA VAL A 16 11.74 -23.30 20.52
C VAL A 16 11.19 -24.72 20.62
N ALA A 17 11.23 -25.51 19.54
CA ALA A 17 10.84 -26.92 19.58
C ALA A 17 11.70 -27.72 20.58
N ALA A 18 13.01 -27.49 20.65
CA ALA A 18 13.90 -28.14 21.61
C ALA A 18 13.63 -27.71 23.07
N MET A 19 13.32 -26.43 23.31
CA MET A 19 12.98 -25.92 24.64
C MET A 19 11.61 -26.42 25.12
N VAL A 20 10.61 -26.49 24.23
CA VAL A 20 9.29 -27.10 24.52
C VAL A 20 9.44 -28.58 24.86
N PHE A 21 10.34 -29.31 24.20
CA PHE A 21 10.59 -30.73 24.47
C PHE A 21 11.44 -31.03 25.72
N MET A 22 12.10 -30.05 26.33
CA MET A 22 12.96 -30.26 27.51
C MET A 22 12.59 -29.42 28.75
N GLY A 23 11.62 -28.51 28.65
CA GLY A 23 11.47 -27.39 29.60
C GLY A 23 10.12 -27.25 30.32
N ALA A 24 9.18 -28.21 30.21
CA ALA A 24 7.93 -28.17 30.98
C ALA A 24 7.47 -29.56 31.41
N ALA A 25 7.20 -29.74 32.71
CA ALA A 25 6.41 -30.87 33.17
C ALA A 25 4.99 -30.76 32.58
N PRO A 26 4.33 -31.88 32.22
CA PRO A 26 3.00 -31.83 31.63
C PRO A 26 2.03 -31.16 32.60
N SER A 27 1.35 -30.11 32.14
CA SER A 27 0.11 -29.66 32.74
C SER A 27 -0.82 -30.88 32.78
N GLY A 28 -1.10 -31.40 33.98
CA GLY A 28 -1.80 -32.67 34.15
C GLY A 28 -3.17 -32.69 33.43
N GLU A 29 -3.70 -33.88 33.17
CA GLU A 29 -4.95 -34.08 32.43
C GLU A 29 -6.09 -33.16 32.92
N ALA A 30 -6.21 -32.98 34.23
CA ALA A 30 -7.17 -32.06 34.86
C ALA A 30 -6.98 -30.57 34.49
N ALA A 31 -5.74 -30.10 34.29
CA ALA A 31 -5.46 -28.73 33.85
C ALA A 31 -5.89 -28.53 32.38
N ARG A 32 -5.59 -29.51 31.52
CA ARG A 32 -6.07 -29.53 30.12
C ARG A 32 -7.60 -29.58 30.05
N GLU A 33 -8.24 -30.37 30.90
CA GLU A 33 -9.70 -30.46 30.98
C GLU A 33 -10.33 -29.14 31.46
N ALA A 34 -9.72 -28.47 32.43
CA ALA A 34 -10.16 -27.15 32.90
C ALA A 34 -10.02 -26.08 31.79
N GLU A 35 -8.93 -26.11 31.02
CA GLU A 35 -8.68 -25.19 29.90
C GLU A 35 -9.68 -25.40 28.76
N LEU A 36 -9.90 -26.65 28.33
CA LEU A 36 -10.93 -27.00 27.34
C LEU A 36 -12.34 -26.65 27.83
N THR A 37 -12.64 -26.83 29.12
CA THR A 37 -13.92 -26.42 29.72
C THR A 37 -14.11 -24.90 29.66
N SER A 38 -13.03 -24.12 29.84
CA SER A 38 -13.05 -22.66 29.67
C SER A 38 -13.31 -22.25 28.22
N LEU A 39 -12.69 -22.94 27.25
CA LEU A 39 -12.92 -22.72 25.82
C LEU A 39 -14.34 -23.08 25.40
N LEU A 40 -14.92 -24.18 25.91
CA LEU A 40 -16.32 -24.56 25.65
C LEU A 40 -17.31 -23.50 26.15
N ARG A 41 -17.05 -22.90 27.33
CA ARG A 41 -17.87 -21.78 27.84
C ARG A 41 -17.74 -20.53 26.97
N ARG A 42 -16.54 -20.24 26.44
CA ARG A 42 -16.31 -19.12 25.51
C ARG A 42 -17.02 -19.32 24.17
N LEU A 43 -16.98 -20.53 23.61
CA LEU A 43 -17.74 -20.87 22.40
C LEU A 43 -19.25 -20.70 22.63
N ALA A 44 -19.77 -21.21 23.75
CA ALA A 44 -21.18 -21.08 24.11
C ALA A 44 -21.63 -19.64 24.35
N ALA A 45 -20.73 -18.73 24.74
CA ALA A 45 -21.04 -17.31 24.90
C ALA A 45 -21.18 -16.57 23.57
N ARG A 46 -20.77 -17.16 22.43
CA ARG A 46 -20.85 -16.59 21.08
C ARG A 46 -22.01 -17.17 20.24
N GLU A 47 -23.06 -17.68 20.88
CA GLU A 47 -24.10 -18.57 20.29
C GLU A 47 -24.70 -18.14 18.93
N LYS A 48 -24.74 -16.85 18.60
CA LYS A 48 -25.19 -16.35 17.27
C LYS A 48 -24.10 -16.26 16.20
N ASP A 49 -22.87 -15.96 16.59
CA ASP A 49 -21.74 -15.71 15.68
C ASP A 49 -20.88 -16.97 15.45
N ALA A 50 -21.26 -18.09 16.10
CA ALA A 50 -20.49 -19.33 16.13
C ALA A 50 -21.07 -20.48 15.28
N SER A 51 -22.23 -20.29 14.64
CA SER A 51 -22.83 -21.34 13.79
C SER A 51 -22.02 -21.54 12.51
N ASP A 52 -21.74 -22.80 12.19
CA ASP A 52 -21.04 -23.27 11.01
C ASP A 52 -21.97 -24.07 10.07
N SER A 53 -23.28 -24.00 10.28
CA SER A 53 -24.28 -24.77 9.52
C SER A 53 -24.27 -24.54 8.00
N GLU A 54 -23.97 -23.33 7.52
CA GLU A 54 -24.09 -22.98 6.09
C GLU A 54 -23.07 -23.72 5.21
N SER A 55 -21.78 -23.68 5.55
CA SER A 55 -20.72 -24.40 4.82
C SER A 55 -20.91 -25.93 4.92
N TRP A 56 -21.24 -26.45 6.11
CA TRP A 56 -21.37 -27.88 6.36
C TRP A 56 -22.59 -28.53 5.71
N SER A 57 -23.66 -27.75 5.46
CA SER A 57 -24.86 -28.24 4.77
C SER A 57 -24.55 -28.89 3.42
N ARG A 58 -23.52 -28.40 2.70
CA ARG A 58 -23.05 -28.91 1.40
C ARG A 58 -22.31 -30.26 1.48
N LEU A 59 -21.88 -30.64 2.67
CA LEU A 59 -21.36 -31.98 2.98
C LEU A 59 -22.45 -32.96 3.42
N GLU A 60 -23.72 -32.53 3.48
CA GLU A 60 -24.83 -33.24 4.11
C GLU A 60 -24.58 -33.53 5.61
N LEU A 61 -23.78 -32.69 6.26
CA LEU A 61 -23.39 -32.79 7.67
C LEU A 61 -23.91 -31.59 8.47
N PRO A 62 -24.25 -31.76 9.76
CA PRO A 62 -24.47 -30.63 10.65
C PRO A 62 -23.14 -29.90 10.91
N GLY A 63 -23.20 -28.60 11.21
CA GLY A 63 -22.02 -27.83 11.63
C GLY A 63 -21.51 -28.29 13.01
N PRO A 64 -20.19 -28.48 13.21
CA PRO A 64 -19.65 -29.03 14.44
C PRO A 64 -19.86 -28.11 15.64
N ASN A 65 -19.86 -26.79 15.49
CA ASN A 65 -20.19 -25.89 16.58
C ASN A 65 -21.67 -26.02 16.98
N ASP A 66 -22.59 -26.17 16.02
CA ASP A 66 -24.01 -26.41 16.31
C ASP A 66 -24.23 -27.76 17.03
N VAL A 67 -23.48 -28.80 16.64
CA VAL A 67 -23.49 -30.11 17.33
C VAL A 67 -22.96 -29.97 18.76
N ILE A 68 -21.86 -29.23 18.96
CA ILE A 68 -21.23 -28.97 20.27
C ILE A 68 -22.14 -28.14 21.18
N LEU A 69 -22.78 -27.08 20.67
CA LEU A 69 -23.54 -26.11 21.47
C LEU A 69 -25.00 -26.48 21.71
N GLY A 70 -25.58 -27.35 20.87
CA GLY A 70 -27.01 -27.62 20.94
C GLY A 70 -27.51 -28.11 22.32
N LYS A 71 -28.81 -27.86 22.58
CA LYS A 71 -29.48 -27.96 23.90
C LYS A 71 -28.88 -29.03 24.84
N GLY A 72 -28.30 -28.57 25.95
CA GLY A 72 -27.85 -29.38 27.09
C GLY A 72 -26.34 -29.64 27.20
N ALA A 73 -25.54 -29.29 26.19
CA ALA A 73 -24.10 -29.55 26.16
C ALA A 73 -23.29 -28.57 27.04
N ARG A 74 -23.35 -28.71 28.36
CA ARG A 74 -22.58 -27.87 29.32
C ARG A 74 -21.27 -28.50 29.82
N THR A 75 -20.92 -29.70 29.36
CA THR A 75 -19.72 -30.44 29.76
C THR A 75 -19.02 -31.02 28.54
N LEU A 76 -17.69 -31.21 28.63
CA LEU A 76 -16.89 -31.79 27.55
C LEU A 76 -17.38 -33.20 27.16
N GLY A 77 -17.72 -34.05 28.15
CA GLY A 77 -18.28 -35.37 27.88
C GLY A 77 -19.61 -35.34 27.12
N ALA A 78 -20.50 -34.38 27.44
CA ALA A 78 -21.76 -34.22 26.72
C ALA A 78 -21.55 -33.71 25.28
N ALA A 79 -20.64 -32.75 25.07
CA ALA A 79 -20.30 -32.28 23.74
C ALA A 79 -19.63 -33.37 22.88
N ALA A 80 -18.69 -34.13 23.46
CA ALA A 80 -18.03 -35.25 22.79
C ALA A 80 -19.04 -36.36 22.42
N ALA A 81 -19.95 -36.76 23.31
CA ALA A 81 -20.98 -37.74 22.99
C ALA A 81 -21.95 -37.28 21.87
N ARG A 82 -22.16 -35.97 21.71
CA ARG A 82 -22.95 -35.41 20.60
C ARG A 82 -22.19 -35.47 19.28
N LEU A 83 -20.92 -35.08 19.26
CA LEU A 83 -20.04 -35.27 18.09
C LEU A 83 -19.95 -36.75 17.70
N GLN A 84 -19.80 -37.63 18.68
CA GLN A 84 -19.78 -39.07 18.50
C GLN A 84 -21.04 -39.58 17.78
N LYS A 85 -22.22 -39.16 18.24
CA LYS A 85 -23.50 -39.56 17.65
C LYS A 85 -23.76 -38.92 16.28
N ALA A 86 -23.45 -37.63 16.13
CA ALA A 86 -23.73 -36.88 14.90
C ALA A 86 -22.85 -37.33 13.72
N TYR A 87 -21.61 -37.74 14.01
CA TYR A 87 -20.61 -38.10 13.01
C TYR A 87 -20.19 -39.58 13.09
N ALA A 88 -20.93 -40.43 13.80
CA ALA A 88 -20.65 -41.87 13.97
C ALA A 88 -19.19 -42.21 14.39
N LEU A 89 -18.54 -41.32 15.16
CA LEU A 89 -17.13 -41.45 15.56
C LEU A 89 -16.94 -42.48 16.69
N THR A 90 -15.69 -42.90 16.91
CA THR A 90 -15.30 -43.56 18.18
C THR A 90 -15.36 -42.55 19.34
N PRO A 91 -15.52 -43.00 20.61
CA PRO A 91 -15.45 -42.10 21.77
C PRO A 91 -14.13 -41.31 21.84
N GLU A 92 -13.03 -41.92 21.39
CA GLU A 92 -11.69 -41.34 21.34
C GLU A 92 -11.61 -40.27 20.24
N ALA A 93 -12.02 -40.59 19.01
CA ALA A 93 -12.07 -39.64 17.90
C ALA A 93 -12.95 -38.42 18.23
N ALA A 94 -14.11 -38.63 18.85
CA ALA A 94 -15.02 -37.56 19.24
C ALA A 94 -14.44 -36.64 20.34
N ARG A 95 -13.71 -37.20 21.32
CA ARG A 95 -12.99 -36.42 22.34
C ARG A 95 -11.85 -35.60 21.73
N HIS A 96 -11.08 -36.18 20.81
CA HIS A 96 -10.02 -35.47 20.11
C HIS A 96 -10.55 -34.39 19.17
N PHE A 97 -11.66 -34.65 18.46
CA PHE A 97 -12.30 -33.68 17.59
C PHE A 97 -12.86 -32.48 18.38
N LEU A 98 -13.51 -32.74 19.53
CA LEU A 98 -13.94 -31.67 20.44
C LEU A 98 -12.77 -30.80 20.86
N ALA A 99 -11.66 -31.41 21.31
CA ALA A 99 -10.48 -30.67 21.73
C ALA A 99 -9.93 -29.81 20.59
N ALA A 100 -9.90 -30.33 19.35
CA ALA A 100 -9.43 -29.60 18.18
C ALA A 100 -10.29 -28.35 17.88
N ARG A 101 -11.63 -28.47 17.81
CA ARG A 101 -12.52 -27.30 17.62
C ARG A 101 -12.36 -26.28 18.75
N LEU A 102 -12.25 -26.73 20.00
CA LEU A 102 -12.11 -25.83 21.15
C LEU A 102 -10.78 -25.07 21.15
N TRP A 103 -9.68 -25.67 20.67
CA TRP A 103 -8.42 -24.95 20.48
C TRP A 103 -8.45 -23.94 19.32
N LEU A 104 -9.38 -24.06 18.36
CA LEU A 104 -9.58 -23.03 17.33
C LEU A 104 -10.39 -21.82 17.83
N VAL A 105 -10.89 -21.82 19.07
CA VAL A 105 -11.61 -20.68 19.65
C VAL A 105 -10.60 -19.60 20.11
N PRO A 106 -10.56 -18.40 19.49
CA PRO A 106 -9.57 -17.38 19.85
C PRO A 106 -9.77 -16.83 21.27
N PRO A 107 -8.67 -16.45 21.95
CA PRO A 107 -8.67 -16.25 23.40
C PRO A 107 -9.58 -15.12 23.91
N GLY A 108 -9.74 -14.02 23.15
CA GLY A 108 -10.55 -12.87 23.51
C GLY A 108 -11.56 -12.46 22.43
N LYS A 109 -11.34 -11.31 21.79
CA LYS A 109 -12.19 -10.75 20.72
C LYS A 109 -12.04 -11.52 19.39
N PRO A 110 -13.02 -11.46 18.47
CA PRO A 110 -12.98 -12.21 17.21
C PRO A 110 -11.84 -11.81 16.25
N TRP A 111 -11.14 -10.70 16.48
CA TRP A 111 -9.97 -10.29 15.68
C TRP A 111 -8.62 -10.74 16.29
N GLU A 112 -8.61 -11.32 17.50
CA GLU A 112 -7.38 -11.83 18.11
C GLU A 112 -6.98 -13.16 17.46
N SER A 113 -5.77 -13.24 16.88
CA SER A 113 -5.23 -14.48 16.32
C SER A 113 -4.94 -15.52 17.41
N LEU A 114 -4.98 -16.80 17.06
CA LEU A 114 -4.49 -17.88 17.94
C LEU A 114 -3.00 -17.68 18.27
N SER A 115 -2.57 -18.13 19.45
CA SER A 115 -1.14 -18.31 19.71
C SER A 115 -0.61 -19.51 18.92
N GLU A 116 0.69 -19.49 18.57
CA GLU A 116 1.34 -20.60 17.86
C GLU A 116 1.18 -21.94 18.62
N GLU A 117 1.30 -21.91 19.95
CA GLU A 117 1.09 -23.08 20.81
C GLU A 117 -0.36 -23.58 20.75
N GLN A 118 -1.36 -22.69 20.79
CA GLN A 118 -2.77 -23.05 20.71
C GLN A 118 -3.11 -23.66 19.33
N ALA A 119 -2.58 -23.09 18.26
CA ALA A 119 -2.72 -23.61 16.89
C ALA A 119 -2.05 -24.98 16.72
N LEU A 120 -0.87 -25.19 17.32
CA LEU A 120 -0.20 -26.50 17.35
C LEU A 120 -1.03 -27.55 18.11
N ARG A 121 -1.55 -27.21 19.30
CA ARG A 121 -2.44 -28.09 20.10
C ARG A 121 -3.72 -28.46 19.33
N ALA A 122 -4.28 -27.55 18.54
CA ALA A 122 -5.43 -27.82 17.67
C ALA A 122 -5.07 -28.84 16.57
N LEU A 123 -3.94 -28.65 15.89
CA LEU A 123 -3.45 -29.57 14.84
C LEU A 123 -3.15 -30.98 15.39
N GLU A 124 -2.52 -31.07 16.57
CA GLU A 124 -2.25 -32.36 17.21
C GLU A 124 -3.54 -33.10 17.60
N ALA A 125 -4.55 -32.37 18.09
CA ALA A 125 -5.86 -32.93 18.39
C ALA A 125 -6.59 -33.40 17.12
N HIS A 126 -6.52 -32.65 16.01
CA HIS A 126 -7.03 -33.10 14.70
C HIS A 126 -6.34 -34.39 14.22
N ARG A 127 -5.00 -34.44 14.28
CA ARG A 127 -4.24 -35.66 13.93
C ARG A 127 -4.59 -36.85 14.82
N ALA A 128 -4.87 -36.63 16.11
CA ALA A 128 -5.33 -37.68 17.00
C ALA A 128 -6.72 -38.20 16.61
N ALA A 129 -7.67 -37.30 16.32
CA ALA A 129 -9.00 -37.69 15.86
C ALA A 129 -8.93 -38.48 14.53
N LEU A 130 -8.09 -38.04 13.58
CA LEU A 130 -7.89 -38.70 12.30
C LEU A 130 -7.20 -40.07 12.40
N ARG A 131 -6.37 -40.32 13.43
CA ARG A 131 -5.84 -41.69 13.67
C ARG A 131 -6.91 -42.66 14.16
N GLU A 132 -7.83 -42.17 14.98
CA GLU A 132 -8.96 -42.95 15.53
C GLU A 132 -10.11 -43.14 14.52
N ALA A 133 -10.25 -42.24 13.55
CA ALA A 133 -11.21 -42.35 12.44
C ALA A 133 -10.58 -41.86 11.11
N PRO A 134 -9.73 -42.68 10.46
CA PRO A 134 -9.03 -42.32 9.23
C PRO A 134 -9.97 -41.92 8.09
N GLY A 135 -9.64 -40.81 7.42
CA GLY A 135 -10.42 -40.22 6.33
C GLY A 135 -11.88 -39.86 6.64
N HIS A 136 -12.26 -39.71 7.91
CA HIS A 136 -13.63 -39.35 8.24
C HIS A 136 -13.99 -37.93 7.72
N PRO A 137 -15.04 -37.75 6.90
CA PRO A 137 -15.30 -36.47 6.22
C PRO A 137 -15.38 -35.25 7.14
N ALA A 138 -16.06 -35.38 8.28
CA ALA A 138 -16.15 -34.30 9.28
C ALA A 138 -14.78 -33.88 9.85
N LEU A 139 -13.85 -34.83 10.02
CA LEU A 139 -12.54 -34.52 10.59
C LEU A 139 -11.64 -33.80 9.58
N ALA A 140 -11.70 -34.21 8.32
CA ALA A 140 -10.99 -33.57 7.23
C ALA A 140 -11.58 -32.19 6.88
N ALA A 141 -12.91 -32.05 6.90
CA ALA A 141 -13.61 -30.78 6.70
C ALA A 141 -13.20 -29.73 7.74
N SER A 142 -13.33 -30.04 9.03
CA SER A 142 -12.92 -29.08 10.07
C SER A 142 -11.43 -28.78 10.08
N LEU A 143 -10.57 -29.70 9.62
CA LEU A 143 -9.14 -29.41 9.48
C LEU A 143 -8.91 -28.43 8.31
N SER A 144 -9.70 -28.55 7.23
CA SER A 144 -9.62 -27.67 6.06
C SER A 144 -10.18 -26.26 6.36
N GLU A 145 -11.25 -26.15 7.13
CA GLU A 145 -11.83 -24.87 7.56
C GLU A 145 -10.87 -24.03 8.41
N GLY A 146 -10.12 -24.67 9.32
CA GLY A 146 -9.14 -24.00 10.17
C GLY A 146 -7.90 -23.48 9.44
N MET A 147 -7.97 -23.25 8.13
CA MET A 147 -6.85 -22.80 7.31
C MET A 147 -6.30 -21.45 7.79
N GLY A 148 -7.15 -20.47 8.09
CA GLY A 148 -6.70 -19.12 8.47
C GLY A 148 -5.79 -19.14 9.70
N GLU A 149 -6.10 -20.02 10.65
CA GLU A 149 -5.41 -20.17 11.92
C GLU A 149 -4.23 -21.16 11.84
N LEU A 150 -4.35 -22.20 11.02
CA LEU A 150 -3.39 -23.32 11.00
C LEU A 150 -2.40 -23.29 9.83
N ILE A 151 -2.59 -22.45 8.80
CA ILE A 151 -1.75 -22.49 7.58
C ILE A 151 -0.25 -22.31 7.84
N ASN A 152 0.09 -21.53 8.87
CA ASN A 152 1.48 -21.27 9.27
C ASN A 152 2.03 -22.32 10.26
N VAL A 153 1.21 -23.24 10.77
CA VAL A 153 1.63 -24.26 11.74
C VAL A 153 2.41 -25.38 11.04
N PRO A 154 3.64 -25.72 11.51
CA PRO A 154 4.47 -26.76 10.89
C PRO A 154 3.76 -28.11 10.70
N GLY A 155 3.54 -28.46 9.43
CA GLY A 155 2.94 -29.73 9.03
C GLY A 155 1.40 -29.77 9.05
N TYR A 156 0.71 -28.63 9.19
CA TYR A 156 -0.74 -28.54 8.97
C TYR A 156 -1.15 -29.10 7.61
N VAL A 157 -0.58 -28.55 6.53
CA VAL A 157 -0.66 -29.04 5.14
C VAL A 157 -0.51 -30.56 5.04
N ARG A 158 0.49 -31.11 5.74
CA ARG A 158 0.78 -32.55 5.71
C ARG A 158 -0.33 -33.35 6.39
N ALA A 159 -0.96 -32.83 7.43
CA ALA A 159 -2.10 -33.47 8.09
C ALA A 159 -3.36 -33.48 7.20
N VAL A 160 -3.61 -32.41 6.43
CA VAL A 160 -4.69 -32.38 5.43
C VAL A 160 -4.45 -33.45 4.37
N ALA A 161 -3.22 -33.50 3.84
CA ALA A 161 -2.85 -34.48 2.83
C ALA A 161 -2.84 -35.94 3.35
N GLU A 162 -2.46 -36.16 4.62
CA GLU A 162 -2.58 -37.46 5.30
C GLU A 162 -4.05 -37.86 5.56
N ALA A 163 -4.94 -36.89 5.85
CA ALA A 163 -6.37 -37.14 6.02
C ALA A 163 -7.03 -37.63 4.71
N LEU A 164 -6.60 -37.09 3.57
CA LEU A 164 -7.01 -37.53 2.24
C LEU A 164 -6.47 -38.92 1.89
N ASP A 165 -5.15 -39.14 2.03
CA ASP A 165 -4.50 -40.41 1.69
C ASP A 165 -5.06 -41.61 2.47
N THR A 166 -5.51 -41.39 3.72
CA THR A 166 -5.97 -42.45 4.63
C THR A 166 -7.47 -42.74 4.53
N ALA A 167 -8.18 -42.07 3.62
CA ALA A 167 -9.60 -42.32 3.40
C ALA A 167 -9.86 -43.63 2.64
N PRO A 168 -11.00 -44.31 2.91
CA PRO A 168 -11.43 -45.47 2.11
C PRO A 168 -11.63 -45.14 0.63
N ASP A 169 -12.04 -43.90 0.35
CA ASP A 169 -12.16 -43.31 -0.98
C ASP A 169 -11.57 -41.88 -0.95
N PRO A 170 -10.27 -41.73 -1.27
CA PRO A 170 -9.60 -40.43 -1.25
C PRO A 170 -10.12 -39.43 -2.27
N ALA A 171 -10.60 -39.91 -3.43
CA ALA A 171 -11.06 -39.05 -4.51
C ALA A 171 -12.45 -38.48 -4.18
N GLU A 172 -13.38 -39.31 -3.74
CA GLU A 172 -14.70 -38.88 -3.27
C GLU A 172 -14.60 -37.94 -2.06
N LEU A 173 -13.72 -38.22 -1.11
CA LEU A 173 -13.50 -37.32 0.03
C LEU A 173 -13.02 -35.94 -0.44
N ALA A 174 -12.04 -35.89 -1.34
CA ALA A 174 -11.52 -34.62 -1.85
C ALA A 174 -12.59 -33.84 -2.63
N LEU A 175 -13.38 -34.51 -3.50
CA LEU A 175 -14.51 -33.87 -4.19
C LEU A 175 -15.54 -33.30 -3.20
N ARG A 176 -15.84 -33.99 -2.09
CA ARG A 176 -16.71 -33.46 -1.04
C ARG A 176 -16.12 -32.22 -0.39
N LEU A 177 -14.86 -32.26 0.03
CA LEU A 177 -14.20 -31.12 0.66
C LEU A 177 -14.11 -29.89 -0.24
N ALA A 178 -13.98 -30.08 -1.56
CA ALA A 178 -13.99 -28.99 -2.52
C ALA A 178 -15.30 -28.17 -2.54
N ARG A 179 -16.43 -28.74 -2.08
CA ARG A 179 -17.73 -28.05 -1.97
C ARG A 179 -17.85 -27.09 -0.79
N LEU A 180 -16.84 -26.99 0.08
CA LEU A 180 -16.82 -26.04 1.20
C LEU A 180 -16.60 -24.57 0.77
N GLU A 181 -16.49 -24.28 -0.54
CA GLU A 181 -16.25 -22.94 -1.13
C GLU A 181 -15.01 -22.19 -0.59
N HIS A 182 -14.06 -22.91 0.01
CA HIS A 182 -12.72 -22.39 0.27
C HIS A 182 -11.94 -22.28 -1.05
N HIS A 183 -12.08 -21.12 -1.72
CA HIS A 183 -11.47 -20.81 -3.02
C HIS A 183 -10.01 -21.30 -3.21
N VAL A 184 -9.16 -21.22 -2.17
CA VAL A 184 -7.78 -21.74 -2.23
C VAL A 184 -7.73 -23.27 -2.27
N TRP A 185 -8.47 -23.95 -1.41
CA TRP A 185 -8.46 -25.41 -1.30
C TRP A 185 -9.27 -26.12 -2.38
N SER A 186 -10.39 -25.56 -2.84
CA SER A 186 -11.32 -26.24 -3.75
C SER A 186 -10.63 -26.72 -5.03
N SER A 187 -9.81 -25.86 -5.65
CA SER A 187 -9.02 -26.20 -6.85
C SER A 187 -7.98 -27.31 -6.60
N GLU A 188 -7.33 -27.32 -5.44
CA GLU A 188 -6.36 -28.36 -5.07
C GLU A 188 -7.02 -29.69 -4.70
N PHE A 189 -8.18 -29.67 -4.03
CA PHE A 189 -8.92 -30.88 -3.72
C PHE A 189 -9.49 -31.55 -4.97
N VAL A 190 -10.05 -30.78 -5.92
CA VAL A 190 -10.47 -31.37 -7.21
C VAL A 190 -9.27 -31.86 -8.03
N ALA A 191 -8.14 -31.15 -8.01
CA ALA A 191 -6.91 -31.60 -8.65
C ALA A 191 -6.34 -32.89 -8.01
N TYR A 192 -6.43 -33.04 -6.69
CA TYR A 192 -6.07 -34.25 -5.96
C TYR A 192 -6.99 -35.42 -6.36
N ALA A 193 -8.30 -35.20 -6.41
CA ALA A 193 -9.26 -36.22 -6.84
C ALA A 193 -8.93 -36.75 -8.24
N VAL A 194 -8.71 -35.86 -9.21
CA VAL A 194 -8.35 -36.24 -10.59
C VAL A 194 -6.94 -36.86 -10.68
N SER A 195 -6.01 -36.47 -9.79
CA SER A 195 -4.67 -37.10 -9.68
C SER A 195 -4.72 -38.54 -9.15
N ARG A 196 -5.78 -38.91 -8.41
CA ARG A 196 -6.03 -40.28 -7.95
C ARG A 196 -6.86 -41.08 -8.95
N GLU A 197 -7.94 -40.47 -9.45
CA GLU A 197 -8.94 -41.10 -10.31
C GLU A 197 -9.32 -40.15 -11.46
N PRO A 198 -8.69 -40.28 -12.65
CA PRO A 198 -8.94 -39.36 -13.78
C PRO A 198 -10.40 -39.28 -14.23
N GLU A 199 -11.16 -40.35 -14.05
CA GLU A 199 -12.60 -40.45 -14.33
C GLU A 199 -13.44 -39.42 -13.55
N THR A 200 -12.91 -38.86 -12.46
CA THR A 200 -13.58 -37.83 -11.65
C THR A 200 -13.60 -36.44 -12.30
N LEU A 201 -12.85 -36.22 -13.38
CA LEU A 201 -12.72 -34.90 -14.02
C LEU A 201 -14.05 -34.18 -14.33
N PRO A 202 -15.12 -34.84 -14.83
CA PRO A 202 -16.41 -34.17 -15.03
C PRO A 202 -17.04 -33.67 -13.73
N ARG A 203 -16.93 -34.43 -12.63
CA ARG A 203 -17.42 -34.04 -11.29
C ARG A 203 -16.56 -32.93 -10.67
N ALA A 204 -15.26 -32.98 -10.90
CA ALA A 204 -14.32 -31.95 -10.47
C ALA A 204 -14.63 -30.59 -11.12
N LEU A 205 -14.97 -30.58 -12.42
CA LEU A 205 -15.39 -29.39 -13.16
C LEU A 205 -16.74 -28.84 -12.68
N ASP A 206 -17.70 -29.71 -12.42
CA ASP A 206 -19.01 -29.35 -11.83
C ASP A 206 -18.85 -28.68 -10.45
N ILE A 207 -17.97 -29.21 -9.59
CA ILE A 207 -17.78 -28.72 -8.21
C ILE A 207 -16.97 -27.42 -8.14
N LEU A 208 -15.91 -27.27 -8.94
CA LEU A 208 -15.15 -26.01 -8.97
C LEU A 208 -15.97 -24.88 -9.61
N GLY A 209 -17.00 -25.23 -10.38
CA GLY A 209 -17.75 -24.31 -11.20
C GLY A 209 -16.87 -23.69 -12.29
N LEU A 210 -17.40 -22.63 -12.90
CA LEU A 210 -16.84 -22.00 -14.09
C LEU A 210 -16.40 -20.55 -13.82
N ASP A 211 -16.85 -19.96 -12.71
CA ASP A 211 -16.52 -18.58 -12.34
C ASP A 211 -15.44 -18.49 -11.25
N SER A 212 -14.80 -19.60 -10.87
CA SER A 212 -13.70 -19.61 -9.89
C SER A 212 -12.49 -18.82 -10.41
N PRO A 213 -12.10 -17.71 -9.74
CA PRO A 213 -10.96 -16.90 -10.16
C PRO A 213 -9.69 -17.28 -9.40
N GLY A 214 -8.54 -17.30 -10.08
CA GLY A 214 -7.23 -17.34 -9.42
C GLY A 214 -6.20 -18.27 -10.08
N GLY A 215 -4.96 -18.20 -9.61
CA GLY A 215 -3.85 -18.98 -10.15
C GLY A 215 -4.05 -20.50 -10.02
N SER A 216 -4.56 -20.99 -8.89
CA SER A 216 -4.86 -22.41 -8.69
C SER A 216 -6.02 -22.91 -9.58
N ALA A 217 -7.01 -22.06 -9.86
CA ALA A 217 -8.07 -22.36 -10.84
C ALA A 217 -7.50 -22.42 -12.27
N ALA A 218 -6.63 -21.48 -12.65
CA ALA A 218 -5.92 -21.50 -13.94
C ALA A 218 -5.09 -22.79 -14.13
N GLN A 219 -4.37 -23.23 -13.08
CA GLN A 219 -3.63 -24.50 -13.06
C GLN A 219 -4.54 -25.71 -13.32
N PHE A 220 -5.67 -25.78 -12.62
CA PHE A 220 -6.62 -26.89 -12.79
C PHE A 220 -7.30 -26.89 -14.16
N TYR A 221 -7.82 -25.76 -14.62
CA TYR A 221 -8.50 -25.67 -15.92
C TYR A 221 -7.55 -25.95 -17.10
N LEU A 222 -6.27 -25.56 -17.01
CA LEU A 222 -5.28 -25.89 -18.04
C LEU A 222 -4.97 -27.39 -18.07
N ALA A 223 -4.84 -28.04 -16.90
CA ALA A 223 -4.68 -29.49 -16.81
C ALA A 223 -5.92 -30.25 -17.34
N ALA A 224 -7.14 -29.76 -17.03
CA ALA A 224 -8.39 -30.29 -17.55
C ALA A 224 -8.47 -30.18 -19.08
N TRP A 225 -8.05 -29.05 -19.65
CA TRP A 225 -7.95 -28.86 -21.10
C TRP A 225 -7.00 -29.87 -21.76
N HIS A 226 -5.80 -30.07 -21.22
CA HIS A 226 -4.86 -31.08 -21.73
C HIS A 226 -5.46 -32.49 -21.69
N ALA A 227 -6.10 -32.88 -20.57
CA ALA A 227 -6.68 -34.20 -20.40
C ALA A 227 -7.85 -34.47 -21.38
N LEU A 228 -8.78 -33.52 -21.52
CA LEU A 228 -9.91 -33.62 -22.44
C LEU A 228 -9.47 -33.60 -23.91
N THR A 229 -8.46 -32.81 -24.25
CA THR A 229 -7.90 -32.76 -25.61
C THR A 229 -7.17 -34.06 -25.97
N ALA A 230 -6.53 -34.71 -24.98
CA ALA A 230 -5.85 -35.99 -25.15
C ALA A 230 -6.81 -37.17 -25.32
N SER A 231 -7.95 -37.20 -24.61
CA SER A 231 -8.89 -38.34 -24.66
C SER A 231 -9.64 -38.46 -25.98
N LYS A 232 -9.92 -37.35 -26.68
CA LYS A 232 -10.70 -37.26 -27.93
C LYS A 232 -12.16 -37.71 -27.83
N GLU A 233 -12.63 -38.14 -26.65
CA GLU A 233 -13.95 -38.77 -26.48
C GLU A 233 -15.08 -37.79 -26.17
N ALA A 234 -14.77 -36.54 -25.79
CA ALA A 234 -15.76 -35.50 -25.52
C ALA A 234 -15.37 -34.15 -26.15
N PRO A 235 -16.32 -33.36 -26.67
CA PRO A 235 -16.08 -31.97 -27.02
C PRO A 235 -15.74 -31.17 -25.75
N PHE A 236 -14.75 -30.29 -25.83
CA PHE A 236 -14.35 -29.43 -24.72
C PHE A 236 -15.50 -28.47 -24.36
N PRO A 237 -15.99 -28.43 -23.10
CA PRO A 237 -17.09 -27.56 -22.72
C PRO A 237 -16.78 -26.10 -23.00
N ARG A 238 -17.73 -25.39 -23.62
CA ARG A 238 -17.58 -23.98 -24.03
C ARG A 238 -17.29 -23.10 -22.83
N GLU A 239 -17.98 -23.36 -21.73
CA GLU A 239 -17.89 -22.57 -20.52
C GLU A 239 -16.50 -22.72 -19.90
N LEU A 240 -15.95 -23.94 -19.90
CA LEU A 240 -14.59 -24.21 -19.44
C LEU A 240 -13.53 -23.50 -20.30
N ALA A 241 -13.80 -23.36 -21.60
CA ALA A 241 -13.01 -22.51 -22.50
C ALA A 241 -13.05 -21.03 -22.10
N GLU A 242 -14.24 -20.50 -21.77
CA GLU A 242 -14.41 -19.13 -21.25
C GLU A 242 -13.64 -18.95 -19.93
N SER A 243 -13.80 -19.87 -18.97
CA SER A 243 -13.14 -19.85 -17.66
C SER A 243 -11.63 -19.91 -17.74
N LEU A 244 -11.08 -20.79 -18.61
CA LEU A 244 -9.64 -20.95 -18.77
C LEU A 244 -8.99 -19.70 -19.39
N VAL A 245 -9.56 -19.19 -20.49
CA VAL A 245 -9.02 -17.98 -21.14
C VAL A 245 -9.15 -16.76 -20.21
N ARG A 246 -10.27 -16.61 -19.49
CA ARG A 246 -10.48 -15.55 -18.49
C ARG A 246 -9.43 -15.61 -17.38
N ASN A 247 -9.21 -16.80 -16.80
CA ASN A 247 -8.21 -16.98 -15.75
C ASN A 247 -6.78 -16.74 -16.24
N LEU A 248 -6.39 -17.24 -17.42
CA LEU A 248 -5.07 -16.99 -18.00
C LEU A 248 -4.81 -15.49 -18.24
N LEU A 249 -5.82 -14.74 -18.70
CA LEU A 249 -5.70 -13.29 -18.87
C LEU A 249 -5.60 -12.55 -17.53
N ALA A 250 -6.40 -12.93 -16.53
CA ALA A 250 -6.33 -12.38 -15.17
C ALA A 250 -4.99 -12.67 -14.47
N GLN A 251 -4.39 -13.83 -14.74
CA GLN A 251 -3.04 -14.20 -14.30
C GLN A 251 -1.92 -13.62 -15.17
N CYS A 252 -2.21 -12.63 -16.03
CA CYS A 252 -1.24 -11.93 -16.85
C CYS A 252 -0.47 -12.83 -17.84
N MET A 253 -1.12 -13.86 -18.40
CA MET A 253 -0.53 -14.80 -19.38
C MET A 253 -1.17 -14.69 -20.78
N PRO A 254 -1.08 -13.53 -21.46
CA PRO A 254 -1.73 -13.29 -22.74
C PRO A 254 -1.31 -14.27 -23.84
N GLY A 255 -0.01 -14.64 -23.90
CA GLY A 255 0.49 -15.58 -24.91
C GLY A 255 -0.13 -16.98 -24.81
N LEU A 256 -0.25 -17.50 -23.58
CA LEU A 256 -0.85 -18.81 -23.34
C LEU A 256 -2.38 -18.78 -23.51
N ALA A 257 -3.04 -17.68 -23.11
CA ALA A 257 -4.46 -17.47 -23.36
C ALA A 257 -4.80 -17.53 -24.86
N LEU A 258 -3.99 -16.90 -25.72
CA LEU A 258 -4.17 -16.97 -27.18
C LEU A 258 -3.88 -18.37 -27.74
N LYS A 259 -2.83 -19.05 -27.27
CA LYS A 259 -2.50 -20.43 -27.68
C LYS A 259 -3.66 -21.40 -27.38
N VAL A 260 -4.27 -21.26 -26.20
CA VAL A 260 -5.45 -22.04 -25.80
C VAL A 260 -6.67 -21.68 -26.66
N LEU A 261 -6.93 -20.39 -26.87
CA LEU A 261 -8.02 -19.89 -27.72
C LEU A 261 -7.93 -20.42 -29.16
N ASP A 262 -6.73 -20.44 -29.75
CA ASP A 262 -6.49 -20.93 -31.11
C ASP A 262 -6.72 -22.43 -31.28
N ALA A 263 -6.48 -23.21 -30.23
CA ALA A 263 -6.72 -24.64 -30.21
C ALA A 263 -8.20 -25.00 -30.11
N PHE A 264 -9.08 -24.05 -29.79
CA PHE A 264 -10.51 -24.33 -29.70
C PHE A 264 -11.17 -24.49 -31.08
N PRO A 265 -12.17 -25.41 -31.18
CA PRO A 265 -13.05 -25.53 -32.32
C PRO A 265 -13.61 -24.19 -32.80
N ALA A 266 -13.84 -24.06 -34.11
CA ALA A 266 -14.25 -22.80 -34.73
C ALA A 266 -15.64 -22.34 -34.25
N ASP A 267 -16.54 -23.28 -34.00
CA ASP A 267 -17.86 -23.06 -33.40
C ASP A 267 -17.76 -22.61 -31.94
N ALA A 268 -16.86 -23.18 -31.13
CA ALA A 268 -16.59 -22.69 -29.78
C ALA A 268 -16.07 -21.25 -29.79
N ARG A 269 -15.12 -20.91 -30.66
CA ARG A 269 -14.66 -19.51 -30.83
C ARG A 269 -15.75 -18.57 -31.34
N GLN A 270 -16.58 -19.01 -32.28
CA GLN A 270 -17.75 -18.23 -32.74
C GLN A 270 -18.78 -18.04 -31.63
N ALA A 271 -18.96 -19.02 -30.74
CA ALA A 271 -19.86 -18.92 -29.60
C ALA A 271 -19.39 -17.84 -28.60
N LEU A 272 -18.08 -17.65 -28.41
CA LEU A 272 -17.53 -16.54 -27.61
C LEU A 272 -17.95 -15.17 -28.18
N LEU A 273 -17.85 -15.01 -29.50
CA LEU A 273 -18.21 -13.80 -30.24
C LEU A 273 -19.72 -13.56 -30.33
N ALA A 274 -20.52 -14.62 -30.43
CA ALA A 274 -21.95 -14.57 -30.70
C ALA A 274 -22.73 -13.65 -29.73
N LYS A 275 -23.77 -12.97 -30.23
CA LYS A 275 -24.69 -12.19 -29.39
C LYS A 275 -25.30 -13.06 -28.29
N ASP A 276 -25.54 -12.47 -27.13
CA ASP A 276 -26.15 -13.16 -26.00
C ASP A 276 -27.53 -13.71 -26.37
N GLY A 277 -27.77 -14.98 -26.02
CA GLY A 277 -29.13 -15.48 -25.88
C GLY A 277 -29.78 -14.81 -24.66
N GLY A 278 -31.10 -14.64 -24.69
CA GLY A 278 -31.85 -13.92 -23.65
C GLY A 278 -31.95 -14.60 -22.28
N GLY A 279 -30.96 -15.41 -21.89
CA GLY A 279 -30.90 -16.17 -20.63
C GLY A 279 -29.71 -15.84 -19.72
N LEU A 280 -28.76 -14.99 -20.12
CA LEU A 280 -27.66 -14.55 -19.24
C LEU A 280 -28.11 -13.42 -18.30
N SER A 281 -27.60 -13.40 -17.08
CA SER A 281 -27.77 -12.28 -16.12
C SER A 281 -27.04 -11.01 -16.59
N GLY A 282 -27.31 -9.86 -15.96
CA GLY A 282 -26.58 -8.61 -16.24
C GLY A 282 -25.07 -8.76 -16.01
N GLU A 283 -24.69 -9.31 -14.85
CA GLU A 283 -23.32 -9.63 -14.46
C GLU A 283 -22.63 -10.57 -15.47
N GLN A 284 -23.28 -11.67 -15.87
CA GLN A 284 -22.73 -12.63 -16.84
C GLN A 284 -22.46 -11.99 -18.21
N ARG A 285 -23.33 -11.06 -18.64
CA ARG A 285 -23.12 -10.29 -19.88
C ARG A 285 -21.92 -9.34 -19.73
N LEU A 286 -21.82 -8.61 -18.61
CA LEU A 286 -20.68 -7.72 -18.34
C LEU A 286 -19.34 -8.48 -18.30
N ALA A 287 -19.26 -9.60 -17.57
CA ALA A 287 -18.07 -10.43 -17.48
C ALA A 287 -17.65 -11.01 -18.85
N ARG A 288 -18.63 -11.32 -19.72
CA ARG A 288 -18.39 -11.84 -21.07
C ARG A 288 -17.98 -10.75 -22.08
N ASP A 289 -18.49 -9.53 -21.93
CA ASP A 289 -18.01 -8.36 -22.67
C ASP A 289 -16.57 -8.00 -22.27
N GLU A 290 -16.27 -8.00 -20.97
CA GLU A 290 -14.93 -7.79 -20.44
C GLU A 290 -13.93 -8.84 -20.94
N LEU A 291 -14.32 -10.13 -20.95
CA LEU A 291 -13.51 -11.20 -21.54
C LEU A 291 -13.28 -10.96 -23.04
N GLY A 292 -14.32 -10.58 -23.80
CA GLY A 292 -14.22 -10.30 -25.23
C GLY A 292 -13.28 -9.12 -25.54
N LEU A 293 -13.35 -8.04 -24.76
CA LEU A 293 -12.42 -6.91 -24.87
C LEU A 293 -11.00 -7.30 -24.46
N SER A 294 -10.83 -8.09 -23.39
CA SER A 294 -9.52 -8.58 -22.96
C SER A 294 -8.84 -9.44 -24.03
N ILE A 295 -9.61 -10.29 -24.72
CA ILE A 295 -9.14 -11.05 -25.88
C ILE A 295 -8.79 -10.11 -27.05
N ALA A 296 -9.65 -9.13 -27.37
CA ALA A 296 -9.40 -8.16 -28.43
C ALA A 296 -8.10 -7.37 -28.22
N VAL A 297 -7.91 -6.81 -27.02
CA VAL A 297 -6.70 -6.06 -26.61
C VAL A 297 -5.47 -6.97 -26.62
N THR A 298 -5.61 -8.24 -26.21
CA THR A 298 -4.52 -9.22 -26.26
C THR A 298 -4.11 -9.58 -27.69
N LEU A 299 -5.09 -9.79 -28.59
CA LEU A 299 -4.85 -10.00 -30.02
C LEU A 299 -4.13 -8.77 -30.63
N LEU A 300 -4.58 -7.55 -30.32
CA LEU A 300 -3.95 -6.31 -30.75
C LEU A 300 -2.50 -6.20 -30.27
N ALA A 301 -2.25 -6.48 -28.98
CA ALA A 301 -0.91 -6.49 -28.38
C ALA A 301 0.05 -7.54 -28.98
N SER A 302 -0.50 -8.62 -29.54
CA SER A 302 0.25 -9.66 -30.27
C SER A 302 0.45 -9.37 -31.77
N GLY A 303 -0.17 -8.31 -32.30
CA GLY A 303 -0.09 -7.93 -33.73
C GLY A 303 -1.15 -8.57 -34.62
N ARG A 304 -2.16 -9.26 -34.06
CA ARG A 304 -3.27 -9.91 -34.79
C ARG A 304 -4.42 -8.93 -35.06
N GLU A 305 -4.11 -7.76 -35.61
CA GLU A 305 -5.03 -6.60 -35.67
C GLU A 305 -6.37 -6.92 -36.35
N ALA A 306 -6.36 -7.64 -37.48
CA ALA A 306 -7.60 -7.96 -38.21
C ALA A 306 -8.58 -8.80 -37.38
N GLU A 307 -8.07 -9.75 -36.60
CA GLU A 307 -8.87 -10.59 -35.71
C GLU A 307 -9.28 -9.83 -34.45
N ALA A 308 -8.36 -9.04 -33.89
CA ALA A 308 -8.61 -8.15 -32.76
C ALA A 308 -9.81 -7.23 -33.02
N ARG A 309 -9.92 -6.67 -34.25
CA ARG A 309 -11.05 -5.85 -34.68
C ARG A 309 -12.37 -6.63 -34.76
N VAL A 310 -12.36 -7.90 -35.16
CA VAL A 310 -13.58 -8.75 -35.15
C VAL A 310 -14.09 -8.95 -33.73
N TRP A 311 -13.20 -9.19 -32.76
CA TRP A 311 -13.58 -9.31 -31.34
C TRP A 311 -14.10 -8.01 -30.76
N HIS A 312 -13.42 -6.89 -31.03
CA HIS A 312 -13.82 -5.57 -30.58
C HIS A 312 -15.22 -5.18 -31.10
N GLU A 313 -15.45 -5.28 -32.41
CA GLU A 313 -16.74 -4.95 -33.02
C GLU A 313 -17.86 -5.91 -32.58
N ALA A 314 -17.55 -7.19 -32.30
CA ALA A 314 -18.52 -8.14 -31.79
C ALA A 314 -19.03 -7.77 -30.38
N VAL A 315 -18.16 -7.28 -29.49
CA VAL A 315 -18.56 -6.74 -28.17
C VAL A 315 -19.28 -5.40 -28.33
N LYS A 316 -18.76 -4.50 -29.18
CA LYS A 316 -19.35 -3.19 -29.44
C LYS A 316 -20.78 -3.26 -30.00
N ALA A 317 -21.07 -4.31 -30.79
CA ALA A 317 -22.39 -4.58 -31.35
C ALA A 317 -23.41 -5.20 -30.36
N ARG A 318 -23.02 -5.42 -29.10
CA ARG A 318 -23.92 -5.82 -28.00
C ARG A 318 -24.46 -4.58 -27.30
N THR A 319 -25.74 -4.63 -26.93
CA THR A 319 -26.40 -3.57 -26.17
C THR A 319 -25.72 -3.41 -24.82
N ALA A 320 -25.29 -2.20 -24.48
CA ALA A 320 -24.74 -1.91 -23.16
C ALA A 320 -25.74 -2.29 -22.07
N VAL A 321 -25.30 -3.08 -21.10
CA VAL A 321 -26.10 -3.50 -19.95
C VAL A 321 -26.11 -2.35 -18.95
N ALA A 322 -27.29 -1.83 -18.62
CA ALA A 322 -27.45 -0.94 -17.47
C ALA A 322 -27.31 -1.76 -16.18
N PRO A 323 -26.62 -1.26 -15.13
CA PRO A 323 -26.57 -1.93 -13.84
C PRO A 323 -27.99 -2.06 -13.27
N GLU A 324 -28.38 -3.26 -12.85
CA GLU A 324 -29.74 -3.51 -12.32
C GLU A 324 -29.85 -3.21 -10.81
N LYS A 325 -28.71 -3.08 -10.08
CA LYS A 325 -28.61 -2.72 -8.65
C LYS A 325 -27.31 -1.97 -8.31
N SER A 326 -27.25 -1.39 -7.10
CA SER A 326 -26.08 -0.66 -6.57
C SER A 326 -24.82 -1.51 -6.39
N ASP A 327 -24.99 -2.79 -6.03
CA ASP A 327 -23.84 -3.66 -5.72
C ASP A 327 -23.05 -4.03 -7.01
N ASP A 328 -23.63 -3.79 -8.18
CA ASP A 328 -23.02 -3.95 -9.51
C ASP A 328 -22.36 -2.65 -10.04
N GLU A 329 -22.43 -1.52 -9.32
CA GLU A 329 -22.02 -0.20 -9.83
C GLU A 329 -20.53 -0.18 -10.22
N TRP A 330 -19.66 -0.74 -9.37
CA TRP A 330 -18.23 -0.89 -9.68
C TRP A 330 -17.96 -1.79 -10.89
N LEU A 331 -18.71 -2.89 -11.06
CA LEU A 331 -18.57 -3.77 -12.23
C LEU A 331 -18.98 -3.05 -13.52
N ALA A 332 -20.07 -2.27 -13.47
CA ALA A 332 -20.52 -1.46 -14.60
C ALA A 332 -19.55 -0.34 -14.95
N GLU A 333 -18.99 0.36 -13.95
CA GLU A 333 -17.92 1.35 -14.16
C GLU A 333 -16.67 0.73 -14.76
N ARG A 334 -16.20 -0.43 -14.24
CA ARG A 334 -15.05 -1.15 -14.80
C ARG A 334 -15.29 -1.58 -16.24
N ALA A 335 -16.45 -2.14 -16.55
CA ALA A 335 -16.81 -2.57 -17.90
C ALA A 335 -16.90 -1.38 -18.88
N LYS A 336 -17.41 -0.23 -18.42
CA LYS A 336 -17.42 1.03 -19.18
C LYS A 336 -16.00 1.52 -19.46
N LEU A 337 -15.15 1.62 -18.44
CA LEU A 337 -13.76 2.05 -18.54
C LEU A 337 -12.95 1.14 -19.48
N HIS A 338 -13.15 -0.18 -19.38
CA HIS A 338 -12.56 -1.16 -20.31
C HIS A 338 -13.02 -0.91 -21.74
N ARG A 339 -14.32 -0.63 -21.98
CA ARG A 339 -14.82 -0.31 -23.32
C ARG A 339 -14.21 0.97 -23.87
N GLU A 340 -14.13 2.03 -23.08
CA GLU A 340 -13.52 3.32 -23.46
C GLU A 340 -12.01 3.16 -23.77
N LEU A 341 -11.28 2.43 -22.94
CA LEU A 341 -9.85 2.12 -23.18
C LEU A 341 -9.64 1.26 -24.42
N ALA A 342 -10.48 0.24 -24.66
CA ALA A 342 -10.41 -0.57 -25.87
C ALA A 342 -10.69 0.29 -27.11
N ASP A 343 -11.78 1.06 -27.11
CA ASP A 343 -12.13 1.97 -28.21
C ASP A 343 -10.96 2.94 -28.52
N PHE A 344 -10.33 3.51 -27.49
CA PHE A 344 -9.12 4.32 -27.64
C PHE A 344 -7.98 3.53 -28.31
N LEU A 345 -7.61 2.36 -27.76
CA LEU A 345 -6.46 1.56 -28.24
C LEU A 345 -6.65 1.07 -29.69
N PHE A 346 -7.89 0.81 -30.13
CA PHE A 346 -8.21 0.41 -31.50
C PHE A 346 -8.30 1.58 -32.50
N ALA A 347 -8.51 2.81 -32.00
CA ALA A 347 -8.55 4.05 -32.79
C ALA A 347 -7.19 4.76 -32.85
N TRP A 348 -6.35 4.61 -31.82
CA TRP A 348 -5.06 5.28 -31.69
C TRP A 348 -4.10 4.90 -32.82
N LYS A 349 -3.28 5.87 -33.23
CA LYS A 349 -2.25 5.73 -34.26
C LYS A 349 -0.97 6.40 -33.78
N PRO A 350 0.23 5.92 -34.18
CA PRO A 350 1.48 6.60 -33.87
C PRO A 350 1.43 8.09 -34.23
N GLY A 351 1.68 8.96 -33.25
CA GLY A 351 1.61 10.42 -33.39
C GLY A 351 0.24 11.05 -33.10
N ALA A 352 -0.82 10.26 -32.89
CA ALA A 352 -2.06 10.76 -32.28
C ALA A 352 -1.84 11.10 -30.81
N ASP A 353 -2.63 12.04 -30.28
CA ASP A 353 -2.54 12.42 -28.88
C ASP A 353 -2.86 11.24 -27.97
N SER A 354 -1.99 10.99 -26.98
CA SER A 354 -2.15 9.94 -25.99
C SER A 354 -2.61 10.48 -24.62
N PHE A 355 -3.00 11.76 -24.55
CA PHE A 355 -3.46 12.40 -23.33
C PHE A 355 -4.70 11.71 -22.70
N GLU A 356 -5.65 11.22 -23.49
CA GLU A 356 -6.83 10.53 -22.94
C GLU A 356 -6.47 9.26 -22.15
N LEU A 357 -5.37 8.56 -22.50
CA LEU A 357 -4.87 7.42 -21.70
C LEU A 357 -4.40 7.78 -20.30
N LEU A 358 -4.10 9.07 -20.04
CA LEU A 358 -3.77 9.53 -18.70
C LEU A 358 -5.03 9.77 -17.85
N LEU A 359 -6.18 9.98 -18.50
CA LEU A 359 -7.47 10.23 -17.85
C LEU A 359 -8.25 8.93 -17.61
N LEU A 360 -8.07 7.96 -18.51
CA LEU A 360 -8.54 6.58 -18.35
C LEU A 360 -7.62 5.88 -17.35
N ARG A 361 -8.14 5.52 -16.17
CA ARG A 361 -7.37 4.77 -15.16
C ARG A 361 -6.94 3.41 -15.72
N VAL A 362 -5.67 3.30 -16.14
CA VAL A 362 -5.11 2.09 -16.78
C VAL A 362 -4.76 1.01 -15.75
N ASP A 363 -4.54 1.39 -14.49
CA ASP A 363 -4.24 0.49 -13.38
C ASP A 363 -5.29 -0.65 -13.31
N ASP A 364 -4.84 -1.90 -13.48
CA ASP A 364 -5.62 -3.16 -13.65
C ASP A 364 -6.34 -3.42 -15.00
N ALA A 365 -6.49 -2.46 -15.91
CA ALA A 365 -7.26 -2.66 -17.15
C ALA A 365 -6.55 -3.56 -18.18
N PHE A 366 -7.17 -4.71 -18.51
CA PHE A 366 -6.66 -5.73 -19.44
C PHE A 366 -5.29 -6.35 -19.09
N GLY A 367 -4.83 -6.18 -17.85
CA GLY A 367 -3.54 -6.69 -17.38
C GLY A 367 -2.36 -6.29 -18.28
N THR A 368 -1.40 -7.21 -18.47
CA THR A 368 -0.17 -6.93 -19.23
C THR A 368 -0.43 -6.51 -20.68
N ALA A 369 -1.47 -7.03 -21.34
CA ALA A 369 -1.77 -6.68 -22.73
C ALA A 369 -2.20 -5.21 -22.86
N GLY A 370 -3.05 -4.74 -21.94
CA GLY A 370 -3.45 -3.32 -21.84
C GLY A 370 -2.24 -2.44 -21.56
N ALA A 371 -1.52 -2.72 -20.47
CA ALA A 371 -0.34 -1.95 -20.07
C ALA A 371 0.71 -1.83 -21.18
N LEU A 372 1.00 -2.91 -21.94
CA LEU A 372 1.92 -2.89 -23.07
C LEU A 372 1.46 -1.95 -24.21
N LEU A 373 0.16 -1.87 -24.49
CA LEU A 373 -0.38 -1.02 -25.54
C LEU A 373 -0.49 0.44 -25.07
N SER A 374 -1.02 0.68 -23.87
CA SER A 374 -1.09 2.01 -23.25
C SER A 374 0.30 2.63 -23.14
N ALA A 375 1.29 1.89 -22.63
CA ALA A 375 2.65 2.40 -22.52
C ALA A 375 3.32 2.64 -23.88
N ARG A 376 3.03 1.86 -24.92
CA ARG A 376 3.49 2.16 -26.30
C ARG A 376 2.89 3.45 -26.84
N ALA A 377 1.61 3.71 -26.56
CA ALA A 377 0.92 4.94 -26.98
C ALA A 377 1.41 6.17 -26.20
N LEU A 378 1.66 6.02 -24.90
CA LEU A 378 2.24 7.04 -24.04
C LEU A 378 3.72 7.33 -24.39
N ALA A 379 4.52 6.33 -24.76
CA ALA A 379 5.98 6.44 -24.93
C ALA A 379 6.46 7.58 -25.83
N ALA A 380 5.67 7.98 -26.84
CA ALA A 380 6.04 9.04 -27.78
C ALA A 380 5.99 10.46 -27.16
N ARG A 381 5.17 10.66 -26.12
CA ARG A 381 4.86 11.98 -25.53
C ARG A 381 5.11 12.04 -24.03
N PHE A 382 4.79 10.96 -23.32
CA PHE A 382 4.87 10.81 -21.86
C PHE A 382 5.73 9.58 -21.49
N PRO A 383 7.04 9.59 -21.83
CA PRO A 383 7.90 8.41 -21.72
C PRO A 383 8.16 7.98 -20.26
N GLU A 384 7.99 8.87 -19.29
CA GLU A 384 8.11 8.56 -17.86
C GLU A 384 6.87 7.83 -17.35
N ARG A 385 5.67 8.37 -17.55
CA ARG A 385 4.43 7.65 -17.25
C ARG A 385 4.36 6.31 -17.97
N ALA A 386 4.78 6.23 -19.23
CA ALA A 386 4.92 4.96 -19.94
C ALA A 386 5.79 3.94 -19.20
N ARG A 387 6.91 4.36 -18.59
CA ARG A 387 7.75 3.48 -17.76
C ARG A 387 7.08 3.10 -16.43
N ASP A 388 6.23 3.94 -15.87
CA ASP A 388 5.48 3.61 -14.65
C ASP A 388 4.33 2.62 -14.90
N GLU A 389 3.61 2.76 -16.01
CA GLU A 389 2.68 1.72 -16.51
C GLU A 389 3.41 0.37 -16.67
N PHE A 390 4.62 0.39 -17.23
CA PHE A 390 5.49 -0.79 -17.30
C PHE A 390 5.96 -1.29 -15.93
N ARG A 391 6.31 -0.39 -15.00
CA ARG A 391 6.73 -0.77 -13.64
C ARG A 391 5.59 -1.46 -12.90
N TRP A 392 4.35 -0.99 -13.08
CA TRP A 392 3.15 -1.65 -12.59
C TRP A 392 3.00 -3.05 -13.23
N ALA A 393 3.10 -3.16 -14.55
CA ALA A 393 3.04 -4.45 -15.26
C ALA A 393 4.16 -5.44 -14.84
N VAL A 394 5.34 -4.94 -14.41
CA VAL A 394 6.45 -5.75 -13.90
C VAL A 394 6.31 -6.09 -12.41
N ARG A 395 5.57 -5.31 -11.60
CA ARG A 395 5.26 -5.64 -10.19
C ARG A 395 4.44 -6.94 -10.04
N THR A 396 3.90 -7.46 -11.14
CA THR A 396 3.38 -8.84 -11.24
C THR A 396 4.41 -9.93 -10.97
N ASP A 397 5.67 -9.60 -10.67
CA ASP A 397 6.66 -10.53 -10.10
C ASP A 397 6.13 -11.29 -8.87
N ASP A 398 5.17 -10.74 -8.11
CA ASP A 398 4.46 -11.44 -7.01
C ASP A 398 3.30 -12.35 -7.45
N ARG A 399 2.82 -12.26 -8.70
CA ARG A 399 1.79 -13.14 -9.31
C ARG A 399 2.38 -14.38 -10.03
N SER A 400 3.62 -14.77 -9.68
CA SER A 400 4.28 -15.91 -10.32
C SER A 400 3.61 -17.25 -9.91
N PRO A 401 3.29 -18.17 -10.86
CA PRO A 401 2.68 -19.47 -10.55
C PRO A 401 3.53 -20.38 -9.65
N SER A 402 4.84 -20.15 -9.59
CA SER A 402 5.75 -20.80 -8.64
C SER A 402 5.74 -20.16 -7.24
N LYS A 403 5.28 -18.91 -7.10
CA LYS A 403 5.00 -18.25 -5.80
C LYS A 403 3.64 -18.64 -5.23
N ASP A 404 2.65 -18.96 -6.07
CA ASP A 404 1.43 -19.65 -5.67
C ASP A 404 1.81 -20.98 -5.00
N ARG A 405 1.85 -20.95 -3.67
CA ARG A 405 2.17 -22.13 -2.86
C ARG A 405 1.00 -23.09 -2.98
N LEU A 406 1.20 -24.17 -3.73
CA LEU A 406 0.38 -25.36 -3.54
C LEU A 406 0.40 -25.73 -2.06
N LEU A 407 -0.78 -25.88 -1.49
CA LEU A 407 -0.95 -26.30 -0.12
C LEU A 407 -0.67 -27.79 -0.02
N LEU A 408 -1.24 -28.62 -0.89
CA LEU A 408 -0.96 -30.06 -0.93
C LEU A 408 0.43 -30.35 -1.53
N PRO A 409 1.10 -31.43 -1.08
CA PRO A 409 2.35 -31.90 -1.68
C PRO A 409 2.22 -32.18 -3.18
N ALA A 410 3.20 -31.71 -3.97
CA ALA A 410 3.15 -31.77 -5.43
C ALA A 410 3.10 -33.20 -6.01
N ASP A 411 3.62 -34.21 -5.29
CA ASP A 411 3.52 -35.63 -5.64
C ASP A 411 2.07 -36.17 -5.68
N ARG A 412 1.14 -35.44 -5.04
CA ARG A 412 -0.27 -35.78 -4.90
C ARG A 412 -1.18 -34.92 -5.79
N LEU A 413 -0.56 -33.97 -6.49
CA LEU A 413 -1.15 -33.09 -7.49
C LEU A 413 -0.49 -33.34 -8.86
N SER A 414 -0.23 -34.61 -9.16
CA SER A 414 0.40 -35.05 -10.41
C SER A 414 -0.32 -34.50 -11.65
N PHE A 415 -1.66 -34.42 -11.61
CA PHE A 415 -2.51 -33.82 -12.64
C PHE A 415 -2.10 -32.38 -13.01
N LEU A 416 -1.69 -31.57 -12.04
CA LEU A 416 -1.29 -30.18 -12.26
C LEU A 416 0.14 -30.03 -12.80
N THR A 417 0.96 -31.08 -12.76
CA THR A 417 2.42 -30.94 -12.94
C THR A 417 2.80 -30.37 -14.31
N ALA A 418 2.17 -30.86 -15.38
CA ALA A 418 2.40 -30.34 -16.74
C ALA A 418 1.88 -28.91 -16.91
N ALA A 419 0.66 -28.63 -16.42
CA ALA A 419 0.06 -27.30 -16.47
C ALA A 419 0.90 -26.26 -15.72
N ARG A 420 1.41 -26.59 -14.53
CA ARG A 420 2.28 -25.68 -13.75
C ARG A 420 3.60 -25.37 -14.46
N ALA A 421 4.22 -26.37 -15.09
CA ALA A 421 5.43 -26.16 -15.88
C ALA A 421 5.18 -25.26 -17.10
N GLU A 422 4.02 -25.39 -17.76
CA GLU A 422 3.62 -24.54 -18.87
C GLU A 422 3.27 -23.11 -18.44
N LEU A 423 2.56 -22.94 -17.31
CA LEU A 423 2.24 -21.62 -16.75
C LEU A 423 3.50 -20.86 -16.31
N GLU A 424 4.45 -21.54 -15.66
CA GLU A 424 5.73 -20.93 -15.28
C GLU A 424 6.56 -20.54 -16.52
N ALA A 425 6.60 -21.40 -17.55
CA ALA A 425 7.26 -21.08 -18.81
C ALA A 425 6.61 -19.87 -19.50
N ALA A 426 5.27 -19.84 -19.58
CA ALA A 426 4.52 -18.72 -20.15
C ALA A 426 4.73 -17.41 -19.37
N PHE A 427 4.82 -17.47 -18.04
CA PHE A 427 5.14 -16.33 -17.19
C PHE A 427 6.56 -15.80 -17.46
N LEU A 428 7.55 -16.68 -17.59
CA LEU A 428 8.93 -16.30 -17.91
C LEU A 428 9.06 -15.71 -19.33
N ASP A 429 8.38 -16.28 -20.31
CA ASP A 429 8.31 -15.77 -21.69
C ASP A 429 7.65 -14.37 -21.73
N GLU A 430 6.54 -14.18 -21.01
CA GLU A 430 5.87 -12.89 -20.93
C GLU A 430 6.73 -11.85 -20.20
N ARG A 431 7.40 -12.21 -19.10
CA ARG A 431 8.37 -11.34 -18.43
C ARG A 431 9.48 -10.91 -19.38
N ALA A 432 10.05 -11.84 -20.16
CA ALA A 432 11.06 -11.53 -21.16
C ALA A 432 10.51 -10.61 -22.27
N ARG A 433 9.24 -10.76 -22.67
CA ARG A 433 8.54 -9.86 -23.58
C ARG A 433 8.40 -8.45 -23.02
N ILE A 434 7.97 -8.31 -21.75
CA ILE A 434 7.82 -7.02 -21.06
C ILE A 434 9.18 -6.32 -20.97
N GLU A 435 10.22 -6.98 -20.46
CA GLU A 435 11.57 -6.39 -20.34
C GLU A 435 12.15 -5.99 -21.70
N LYS A 436 11.89 -6.77 -22.76
CA LYS A 436 12.28 -6.40 -24.13
C LYS A 436 11.61 -5.12 -24.61
N VAL A 437 10.32 -4.90 -24.33
CA VAL A 437 9.64 -3.66 -24.73
C VAL A 437 10.08 -2.50 -23.83
N ARG A 438 10.26 -2.73 -22.52
CA ARG A 438 10.83 -1.75 -21.58
C ARG A 438 12.21 -1.26 -22.02
N ALA A 439 13.06 -2.14 -22.55
CA ALA A 439 14.37 -1.79 -23.12
C ALA A 439 14.29 -1.05 -24.48
N GLN A 440 13.13 -1.08 -25.16
CA GLN A 440 12.87 -0.33 -26.39
C GLN A 440 12.26 1.06 -26.13
N LEU A 441 11.64 1.27 -24.96
CA LEU A 441 11.33 2.62 -24.52
C LEU A 441 12.64 3.40 -24.42
N THR A 442 12.67 4.59 -25.02
CA THR A 442 13.82 5.47 -24.86
C THR A 442 14.08 5.65 -23.36
N PRO A 443 15.35 5.58 -22.88
CA PRO A 443 15.67 6.01 -21.51
C PRO A 443 15.14 7.43 -21.27
N PRO A 444 15.01 7.89 -20.01
CA PRO A 444 14.68 9.30 -19.76
C PRO A 444 15.65 10.11 -20.61
N SER A 445 15.11 10.91 -21.53
CA SER A 445 15.96 11.76 -22.33
C SER A 445 16.61 12.72 -21.35
N GLU A 446 17.93 12.62 -21.16
CA GLU A 446 18.72 13.65 -20.49
C GLU A 446 18.18 15.00 -20.96
N PRO A 447 17.85 15.91 -20.01
CA PRO A 447 16.89 16.99 -20.21
C PRO A 447 17.08 17.66 -21.57
N ARG A 448 16.07 17.50 -22.45
CA ARG A 448 16.20 17.75 -23.89
C ARG A 448 16.47 19.23 -24.17
N GLY A 449 17.75 19.56 -24.25
CA GLY A 449 18.24 20.87 -24.61
C GLY A 449 19.63 21.09 -24.03
N THR A 450 20.40 21.95 -24.66
CA THR A 450 21.51 22.64 -23.99
C THR A 450 20.93 23.66 -23.00
N VAL A 451 20.20 23.16 -22.00
CA VAL A 451 19.83 23.95 -20.83
C VAL A 451 21.15 24.43 -20.24
N ALA A 452 21.31 25.75 -20.10
CA ALA A 452 22.49 26.29 -19.46
C ALA A 452 22.62 25.62 -18.07
N PRO A 453 23.83 25.23 -17.64
CA PRO A 453 24.01 24.56 -16.35
C PRO A 453 23.33 25.41 -15.27
N ASP A 454 22.49 24.76 -14.46
CA ASP A 454 21.71 25.42 -13.43
C ASP A 454 22.65 26.24 -12.53
N PRO A 455 22.52 27.58 -12.50
CA PRO A 455 23.46 28.44 -11.79
C PRO A 455 23.38 28.23 -10.27
N MET A 456 22.27 27.68 -9.77
CA MET A 456 22.02 27.49 -8.35
C MET A 456 22.41 26.09 -7.87
N ALA A 457 22.36 25.07 -8.73
CA ALA A 457 22.75 23.70 -8.38
C ALA A 457 24.18 23.61 -7.78
N ALA A 458 25.12 24.42 -8.28
CA ALA A 458 26.48 24.48 -7.74
C ALA A 458 26.56 25.12 -6.34
N ARG A 459 25.74 26.16 -6.07
CA ARG A 459 25.63 26.78 -4.74
C ARG A 459 24.98 25.81 -3.76
N ILE A 460 23.83 25.26 -4.09
CA ILE A 460 23.10 24.30 -3.25
C ILE A 460 23.96 23.07 -2.95
N SER A 461 24.69 22.54 -3.94
CA SER A 461 25.67 21.46 -3.71
C SER A 461 26.77 21.85 -2.71
N ALA A 462 27.23 23.10 -2.73
CA ALA A 462 28.19 23.62 -1.76
C ALA A 462 27.58 23.76 -0.35
N HIS A 463 26.37 24.30 -0.22
CA HIS A 463 25.64 24.38 1.07
C HIS A 463 25.35 22.98 1.64
N LEU A 464 24.92 22.02 0.80
CA LEU A 464 24.71 20.63 1.21
C LEU A 464 25.99 19.94 1.69
N ALA A 465 27.15 20.37 1.22
CA ALA A 465 28.45 19.86 1.65
C ALA A 465 28.97 20.50 2.96
N THR A 466 28.37 21.58 3.46
CA THR A 466 28.75 22.15 4.76
C THR A 466 28.04 21.42 5.93
N PRO A 467 28.67 21.35 7.12
CA PRO A 467 27.98 20.90 8.33
C PRO A 467 26.75 21.77 8.62
N VAL A 468 25.70 21.18 9.21
CA VAL A 468 24.52 21.93 9.68
C VAL A 468 24.95 23.00 10.68
N LEU A 469 24.35 24.20 10.61
CA LEU A 469 24.68 25.31 11.50
C LEU A 469 24.30 24.99 12.95
N GLN A 470 25.30 24.62 13.77
CA GLN A 470 25.10 24.26 15.17
C GLN A 470 25.37 25.44 16.11
N VAL A 471 24.30 26.06 16.61
CA VAL A 471 24.36 27.12 17.64
C VAL A 471 24.23 26.61 19.09
N PHE A 472 23.74 25.37 19.26
CA PHE A 472 23.49 24.77 20.58
C PHE A 472 24.64 23.87 21.06
N ILE A 473 25.05 24.08 22.32
CA ILE A 473 26.02 23.24 23.03
C ILE A 473 25.25 22.26 23.94
N GLU A 474 25.46 20.94 23.75
CA GLU A 474 24.89 19.91 24.64
C GLU A 474 25.69 19.81 25.96
N LYS A 475 24.97 19.75 27.08
CA LYS A 475 25.48 19.55 28.44
C LYS A 475 24.62 18.52 29.17
N GLU A 476 25.11 17.97 30.27
CA GLU A 476 24.26 17.19 31.19
C GLU A 476 23.30 18.11 31.95
N LEU A 477 22.05 17.67 32.11
CA LEU A 477 21.06 18.40 32.91
C LEU A 477 21.42 18.31 34.41
N PRO A 478 21.46 19.43 35.15
CA PRO A 478 21.78 19.40 36.58
C PRO A 478 20.80 18.53 37.37
N LYS A 479 21.33 17.56 38.14
CA LYS A 479 20.55 16.55 38.91
C LYS A 479 19.82 17.11 40.15
N GLY A 480 19.58 18.41 40.20
CA GLY A 480 18.85 19.12 41.23
C GLY A 480 18.77 20.62 40.92
N ARG A 481 17.87 21.35 41.60
CA ARG A 481 17.92 22.82 41.62
C ARG A 481 19.30 23.24 42.12
N ALA A 482 20.01 24.07 41.37
CA ALA A 482 21.32 24.58 41.76
C ALA A 482 21.21 25.25 43.14
N SER A 483 21.88 24.71 44.16
CA SER A 483 21.69 25.08 45.57
C SER A 483 22.33 26.43 45.97
N GLY A 484 22.26 27.40 45.05
CA GLY A 484 22.88 28.72 45.14
C GLY A 484 22.40 29.69 44.06
N SER A 485 21.56 29.28 43.10
CA SER A 485 20.78 30.24 42.31
C SER A 485 19.69 30.81 43.21
N ALA A 486 19.59 32.14 43.29
CA ALA A 486 18.42 32.81 43.87
C ALA A 486 17.12 32.25 43.26
N GLU A 487 15.99 32.39 43.97
CA GLU A 487 14.67 31.98 43.47
C GLU A 487 14.53 32.36 41.99
N THR A 488 14.36 31.36 41.13
CA THR A 488 14.28 31.56 39.70
C THR A 488 13.14 32.51 39.40
N ALA A 489 13.44 33.73 38.95
CA ALA A 489 12.46 34.78 38.69
C ALA A 489 11.42 34.39 37.62
N TRP A 490 11.69 33.29 36.90
CA TRP A 490 10.82 32.65 35.93
C TRP A 490 9.91 31.61 36.59
N THR A 491 8.60 31.81 36.45
CA THR A 491 7.55 30.89 36.90
C THR A 491 6.99 30.11 35.71
N PRO A 492 6.90 28.76 35.76
CA PRO A 492 6.33 27.96 34.67
C PRO A 492 4.86 28.27 34.39
N MET A 493 4.51 28.36 33.10
CA MET A 493 3.14 28.53 32.61
C MET A 493 2.62 27.20 32.02
N ARG A 494 1.40 26.80 32.40
CA ARG A 494 0.74 25.60 31.87
C ARG A 494 -0.11 25.86 30.62
N THR A 495 -0.58 27.09 30.48
CA THR A 495 -1.49 27.52 29.41
C THR A 495 -1.04 28.90 28.95
N LEU A 496 -0.99 29.08 27.64
CA LEU A 496 -0.57 30.29 26.96
C LEU A 496 -1.20 30.27 25.57
N GLU A 497 -1.82 31.37 25.15
CA GLU A 497 -2.28 31.51 23.78
C GLU A 497 -1.06 31.83 22.90
N LEU A 498 -0.83 30.98 21.90
CA LEU A 498 0.27 31.12 20.95
C LEU A 498 -0.28 31.61 19.59
N PRO A 499 0.59 32.23 18.77
CA PRO A 499 0.44 32.26 17.31
C PRO A 499 -0.15 30.96 16.74
N ARG A 500 -1.15 31.06 15.85
CA ARG A 500 -1.72 29.87 15.19
C ARG A 500 -0.61 29.17 14.39
N GLY A 501 -0.69 27.84 14.30
CA GLY A 501 0.38 27.02 13.72
C GLY A 501 1.55 26.70 14.66
N PHE A 502 1.52 27.12 15.93
CA PHE A 502 2.49 26.72 16.96
C PHE A 502 1.83 25.90 18.07
N GLN A 503 2.47 24.80 18.47
CA GLN A 503 2.07 23.94 19.59
C GLN A 503 2.99 24.15 20.78
N LEU A 504 2.44 24.57 21.93
CA LEU A 504 3.22 24.83 23.14
C LEU A 504 3.92 23.56 23.64
N VAL A 505 5.23 23.67 23.89
CA VAL A 505 6.04 22.64 24.58
C VAL A 505 6.26 23.06 26.03
N ARG A 506 6.72 24.29 26.24
CA ARG A 506 7.02 24.86 27.56
C ARG A 506 6.97 26.38 27.51
N ALA A 507 6.43 27.02 28.54
CA ALA A 507 6.52 28.47 28.70
C ALA A 507 6.84 28.87 30.14
N GLU A 508 7.47 30.03 30.32
CA GLU A 508 7.79 30.63 31.60
C GLU A 508 7.59 32.14 31.58
N ARG A 509 7.25 32.72 32.73
CA ARG A 509 7.01 34.15 32.91
C ARG A 509 7.84 34.75 34.03
N SER A 510 8.40 35.93 33.78
CA SER A 510 9.04 36.79 34.78
C SER A 510 8.50 38.22 34.62
N ASN A 511 7.70 38.68 35.59
CA ASN A 511 6.91 39.92 35.49
C ASN A 511 5.98 39.92 34.26
N GLN A 512 6.12 40.87 33.33
CA GLN A 512 5.40 40.85 32.05
C GLN A 512 6.11 40.05 30.96
N ARG A 513 7.39 39.72 31.15
CA ARG A 513 8.15 38.98 30.16
C ARG A 513 7.73 37.52 30.12
N VAL A 514 7.41 37.00 28.94
CA VAL A 514 7.09 35.60 28.70
C VAL A 514 8.06 35.05 27.66
N ILE A 515 8.61 33.88 27.94
CA ILE A 515 9.35 33.07 26.97
C ILE A 515 8.61 31.74 26.79
N ALA A 516 8.38 31.36 25.54
CA ALA A 516 7.79 30.08 25.19
C ALA A 516 8.68 29.35 24.19
N VAL A 517 8.65 28.02 24.28
CA VAL A 517 9.20 27.12 23.27
C VAL A 517 8.04 26.31 22.73
N ALA A 518 7.94 26.26 21.40
CA ALA A 518 6.85 25.63 20.69
C ALA A 518 7.36 24.79 19.51
N LEU A 519 6.52 23.85 19.08
CA LEU A 519 6.69 23.09 17.85
C LEU A 519 5.91 23.74 16.72
N SER A 520 6.49 23.77 15.51
CA SER A 520 5.77 24.14 14.30
C SER A 520 6.34 23.43 13.07
N GLN A 521 5.42 22.94 12.22
CA GLN A 521 5.77 22.33 10.93
C GLN A 521 6.02 23.37 9.81
N ARG A 522 5.94 24.69 10.09
CA ARG A 522 6.03 25.74 9.06
C ARG A 522 7.35 25.75 8.28
N LEU A 523 8.48 25.41 8.92
CA LEU A 523 9.80 25.24 8.27
C LEU A 523 10.21 23.76 8.13
N ASP A 524 9.49 22.87 8.80
CA ASP A 524 9.79 21.44 8.92
C ASP A 524 8.52 20.58 8.78
N PRO A 525 7.92 20.51 7.59
CA PRO A 525 6.74 19.71 7.36
C PRO A 525 7.12 18.23 7.36
N VAL A 526 6.48 17.46 8.23
CA VAL A 526 6.77 16.02 8.47
C VAL A 526 5.50 15.18 8.53
N GLY A 527 4.34 15.77 8.20
CA GLY A 527 3.04 15.11 8.29
C GLY A 527 2.76 14.65 9.71
N MET A 528 2.40 13.38 9.88
CA MET A 528 2.03 12.79 11.18
C MET A 528 3.21 12.36 12.07
N LEU A 529 4.46 12.50 11.61
CA LEU A 529 5.62 11.89 12.30
C LEU A 529 6.09 12.70 13.53
N SER A 530 6.00 14.03 13.50
CA SER A 530 6.37 14.89 14.63
C SER A 530 5.70 16.27 14.54
N GLY A 531 5.86 17.11 15.57
CA GLY A 531 5.41 18.50 15.55
C GLY A 531 6.26 19.45 14.69
N GLY A 532 7.31 18.94 14.04
CA GLY A 532 8.22 19.73 13.20
C GLY A 532 9.42 20.31 13.96
N GLY A 533 9.76 21.55 13.65
CA GLY A 533 10.88 22.30 14.20
C GLY A 533 10.54 22.96 15.54
N TYR A 534 11.55 23.19 16.37
CA TYR A 534 11.43 23.93 17.62
C TYR A 534 11.68 25.43 17.40
N TRP A 535 10.85 26.25 18.04
CA TRP A 535 10.86 27.71 17.94
C TRP A 535 10.81 28.36 19.31
N VAL A 536 11.49 29.49 19.46
CA VAL A 536 11.41 30.35 20.66
C VAL A 536 10.51 31.54 20.35
N LEU A 537 9.54 31.80 21.21
CA LEU A 537 8.68 32.97 21.17
C LEU A 537 8.93 33.83 22.41
N LEU A 538 9.03 35.13 22.20
CA LEU A 538 9.32 36.12 23.24
C LEU A 538 8.23 37.19 23.24
N SER A 539 7.82 37.60 24.44
CA SER A 539 6.83 38.64 24.67
C SER A 539 7.22 39.47 25.90
N GLU A 540 7.00 40.78 25.85
CA GLU A 540 7.29 41.71 26.94
C GLU A 540 6.01 42.20 27.66
N ASP A 541 4.82 41.78 27.22
CA ASP A 541 3.51 42.30 27.66
C ASP A 541 2.55 41.23 28.25
N GLY A 542 3.09 40.06 28.59
CA GLY A 542 2.36 38.96 29.19
C GLY A 542 1.86 37.91 28.20
N GLY A 543 2.28 37.97 26.93
CA GLY A 543 1.87 37.07 25.86
C GLY A 543 0.75 37.62 24.97
N GLN A 544 0.52 38.95 24.97
CA GLN A 544 -0.48 39.60 24.10
C GLN A 544 0.12 39.90 22.72
N LEU A 545 1.36 40.42 22.70
CA LEU A 545 2.17 40.58 21.50
C LEU A 545 3.41 39.69 21.58
N TRP A 546 3.76 39.11 20.44
CA TRP A 546 4.91 38.25 20.25
C TRP A 546 5.92 38.94 19.32
N GLU A 547 7.20 38.86 19.67
CA GLU A 547 8.28 39.12 18.72
C GLU A 547 8.29 38.08 17.60
N ALA A 548 9.06 38.33 16.54
CA ALA A 548 9.35 37.35 15.49
C ALA A 548 9.80 36.01 16.11
N PRO A 549 9.09 34.89 15.86
CA PRO A 549 9.49 33.59 16.37
C PRO A 549 10.85 33.18 15.84
N LEU A 550 11.75 32.78 16.74
CA LEU A 550 13.13 32.42 16.41
C LEU A 550 13.24 30.92 16.20
N TYR A 551 13.59 30.50 14.98
CA TYR A 551 13.89 29.10 14.70
C TYR A 551 15.17 28.67 15.44
N THR A 552 15.20 27.42 15.92
CA THR A 552 16.33 26.91 16.72
C THR A 552 17.31 26.05 15.94
N GLY A 553 17.00 25.65 14.70
CA GLY A 553 17.74 24.58 14.01
C GLY A 553 17.51 23.18 14.59
N LEU A 554 16.67 23.04 15.64
CA LEU A 554 16.35 21.77 16.29
C LEU A 554 14.98 21.26 15.82
N ARG A 555 14.85 19.94 15.63
CA ARG A 555 13.61 19.28 15.21
C ARG A 555 13.24 18.14 16.16
N GLN A 556 11.95 17.92 16.37
CA GLN A 556 11.49 16.82 17.22
C GLN A 556 11.90 15.45 16.63
N PHE A 557 12.52 14.62 17.46
CA PHE A 557 13.15 13.33 17.13
C PHE A 557 14.41 13.40 16.24
N HIS A 558 14.94 14.59 15.94
CA HIS A 558 16.17 14.78 15.15
C HIS A 558 17.20 15.67 15.88
N PRO A 559 17.97 15.09 16.83
CA PRO A 559 17.69 13.86 17.56
C PRO A 559 16.92 14.13 18.87
N TYR A 560 16.49 15.36 19.15
CA TYR A 560 16.02 15.77 20.48
C TYR A 560 14.49 15.76 20.63
N VAL A 561 14.03 15.53 21.85
CA VAL A 561 12.69 15.82 22.33
C VAL A 561 12.81 16.69 23.57
N LEU A 562 12.32 17.93 23.50
CA LEU A 562 12.38 18.87 24.62
C LEU A 562 11.42 18.48 25.75
N GLU A 563 11.88 18.66 26.99
CA GLU A 563 11.11 18.39 28.21
C GLU A 563 10.09 19.52 28.49
N THR A 564 8.86 19.15 28.81
CA THR A 564 7.78 20.11 29.14
C THR A 564 7.93 20.74 30.53
N ALA A 565 8.77 20.15 31.39
CA ALA A 565 9.12 20.65 32.71
C ALA A 565 10.61 20.39 32.98
N SER A 566 11.29 21.27 33.72
CA SER A 566 12.73 21.17 33.96
C SER A 566 13.17 21.84 35.26
N PRO A 567 14.28 21.42 35.90
CA PRO A 567 14.88 22.12 37.04
C PRO A 567 15.58 23.44 36.69
N VAL A 568 15.85 23.73 35.41
CA VAL A 568 16.50 24.99 34.95
C VAL A 568 15.50 25.87 34.21
N SER A 569 15.51 27.18 34.45
CA SER A 569 14.69 28.16 33.70
C SER A 569 15.07 28.20 32.22
N LEU A 570 14.11 28.52 31.36
CA LEU A 570 14.31 28.65 29.91
C LEU A 570 15.33 29.74 29.53
N LEU A 571 15.46 30.79 30.35
CA LEU A 571 16.38 31.90 30.09
C LEU A 571 17.22 32.25 31.32
N ASP A 572 18.54 32.33 31.12
CA ASP A 572 19.49 32.90 32.07
C ASP A 572 20.25 34.08 31.42
N GLY A 573 19.88 35.30 31.80
CA GLY A 573 20.32 36.52 31.12
C GLY A 573 19.90 36.56 29.65
N GLN A 574 20.84 36.22 28.77
CA GLN A 574 20.67 36.13 27.30
C GLN A 574 20.96 34.72 26.75
N VAL A 575 21.10 33.71 27.63
CA VAL A 575 21.36 32.31 27.24
C VAL A 575 20.08 31.51 27.41
N LEU A 576 19.58 30.96 26.30
CA LEU A 576 18.49 30.01 26.27
C LEU A 576 18.97 28.66 26.80
N ARG A 577 18.17 28.01 27.67
CA ARG A 577 18.42 26.67 28.20
C ARG A 577 17.24 25.75 27.93
N LEU A 578 17.45 24.74 27.10
CA LEU A 578 16.42 23.77 26.73
C LEU A 578 16.78 22.41 27.36
N ALA A 579 15.97 21.93 28.30
CA ALA A 579 16.10 20.55 28.77
C ALA A 579 15.49 19.60 27.74
N ALA A 580 16.17 18.47 27.51
CA ALA A 580 15.87 17.57 26.41
C ALA A 580 16.29 16.13 26.72
N SER A 581 15.62 15.19 26.08
CA SER A 581 16.13 13.84 25.86
C SER A 581 16.54 13.69 24.40
N VAL A 582 17.65 13.02 24.15
CA VAL A 582 17.94 12.44 22.84
C VAL A 582 16.95 11.28 22.64
N ARG A 583 16.15 11.34 21.58
CA ARG A 583 15.26 10.26 21.10
C ARG A 583 15.29 10.30 19.58
N GLU A 584 16.39 9.81 19.02
CA GLU A 584 16.65 9.82 17.58
C GLU A 584 15.80 8.76 16.88
N LEU A 585 14.93 9.15 15.96
CA LEU A 585 14.07 8.22 15.22
C LEU A 585 14.90 7.40 14.21
N ASP A 586 14.64 6.09 14.13
CA ASP A 586 15.12 5.27 13.00
C ASP A 586 14.16 5.47 11.82
N GLU A 587 14.54 6.34 10.88
CA GLU A 587 13.75 6.64 9.67
C GLU A 587 13.37 5.38 8.88
N LYS A 588 14.17 4.30 8.96
CA LYS A 588 13.88 3.03 8.27
C LYS A 588 12.77 2.21 8.95
N SER A 589 12.34 2.61 10.14
CA SER A 589 11.21 2.01 10.86
C SER A 589 9.87 2.70 10.57
N ILE A 590 9.88 3.82 9.82
CA ILE A 590 8.66 4.54 9.48
C ILE A 590 7.83 3.70 8.52
N THR A 591 6.59 3.42 8.93
CA THR A 591 5.51 2.88 8.11
C THR A 591 4.39 3.91 8.04
N PHE A 592 3.49 3.79 7.07
CA PHE A 592 2.27 4.59 7.00
C PHE A 592 1.06 3.64 6.98
N PRO A 593 0.10 3.78 7.94
CA PRO A 593 0.13 4.66 9.10
C PRO A 593 1.30 4.33 10.08
N PRO A 594 1.81 5.30 10.86
CA PRO A 594 2.98 5.13 11.72
C PRO A 594 2.70 4.22 12.93
N ILE A 595 2.88 2.91 12.73
CA ILE A 595 2.81 1.89 13.78
C ILE A 595 4.21 1.39 14.14
N ASN A 596 4.50 1.31 15.44
CA ASN A 596 5.77 0.79 15.99
C ASN A 596 7.06 1.52 15.52
N LEU A 597 7.06 2.86 15.54
CA LEU A 597 8.28 3.67 15.35
C LEU A 597 9.39 3.23 16.32
N LYS A 598 10.61 3.05 15.82
CA LYS A 598 11.78 2.63 16.60
C LYS A 598 12.74 3.79 16.81
N MET A 599 13.34 3.86 17.99
CA MET A 599 14.39 4.83 18.30
C MET A 599 15.76 4.21 18.07
N LYS A 600 16.61 4.91 17.32
CA LYS A 600 18.01 4.58 17.02
C LYS A 600 18.92 4.87 18.21
N ARG A 601 18.60 5.91 18.99
CA ARG A 601 19.35 6.35 20.18
C ARG A 601 18.42 7.01 21.17
N GLU A 602 18.45 6.58 22.43
CA GLU A 602 17.78 7.25 23.55
C GLU A 602 18.77 7.61 24.66
N VAL A 603 18.77 8.88 25.10
CA VAL A 603 19.59 9.39 26.22
C VAL A 603 18.82 10.52 26.92
N GLU A 604 18.46 10.33 28.19
CA GLU A 604 17.74 11.33 28.98
C GLU A 604 18.67 12.35 29.67
N GLY A 605 18.08 13.42 30.22
CA GLY A 605 18.78 14.35 31.10
C GLY A 605 19.85 15.18 30.40
N ARG A 606 19.54 15.73 29.23
CA ARG A 606 20.38 16.68 28.49
C ARG A 606 19.86 18.09 28.63
N MET A 607 20.78 19.04 28.47
CA MET A 607 20.50 20.47 28.43
C MET A 607 21.22 21.06 27.23
N LEU A 608 20.50 21.79 26.38
CA LEU A 608 21.03 22.50 25.23
C LEU A 608 21.11 23.98 25.58
N GLU A 609 22.27 24.59 25.39
CA GLU A 609 22.47 26.03 25.61
C GLU A 609 22.85 26.76 24.32
N ALA A 610 22.18 27.89 24.05
CA ALA A 610 22.54 28.82 22.96
C ALA A 610 22.33 30.28 23.40
N PRO A 611 23.17 31.24 22.98
CA PRO A 611 22.87 32.66 23.13
C PRO A 611 21.64 33.04 22.28
N LEU A 612 20.70 33.82 22.82
CA LEU A 612 19.57 34.34 22.05
C LEU A 612 20.03 35.17 20.84
N ALA A 613 21.17 35.84 20.93
CA ALA A 613 21.76 36.59 19.82
C ALA A 613 22.11 35.69 18.61
N ALA A 614 22.52 34.44 18.84
CA ALA A 614 22.82 33.49 17.76
C ALA A 614 21.54 32.97 17.06
N LEU A 615 20.39 33.00 17.74
CA LEU A 615 19.08 32.68 17.14
C LEU A 615 18.46 33.85 16.37
N ARG A 616 19.00 35.06 16.57
CA ARG A 616 18.62 36.31 15.90
C ARG A 616 19.65 36.78 14.88
N GLN A 617 20.68 35.99 14.62
CA GLN A 617 21.71 36.36 13.67
C GLN A 617 21.10 36.31 12.28
N ASP A 618 21.16 37.46 11.62
CA ASP A 618 20.74 37.78 10.26
C ASP A 618 21.96 38.56 9.73
N THR A 619 22.78 37.89 8.92
CA THR A 619 24.16 38.31 8.68
C THR A 619 24.29 39.34 7.56
N ASP A 620 23.31 39.40 6.63
CA ASP A 620 23.25 40.39 5.56
C ASP A 620 22.07 41.39 5.67
N GLY A 621 21.08 41.13 6.53
CA GLY A 621 20.02 42.05 6.91
C GLY A 621 18.76 41.96 6.05
N ASP A 622 18.51 40.82 5.40
CA ASP A 622 17.40 40.63 4.47
C ASP A 622 16.04 40.34 5.16
N GLY A 623 16.08 39.89 6.43
CA GLY A 623 14.93 39.53 7.26
C GLY A 623 14.79 38.04 7.60
N LEU A 624 15.62 37.16 7.03
CA LEU A 624 15.80 35.78 7.44
C LEU A 624 16.93 35.69 8.47
N THR A 625 16.99 34.60 9.24
CA THR A 625 18.13 34.34 10.13
C THR A 625 19.03 33.27 9.52
N ASP A 626 20.32 33.30 9.84
CA ASP A 626 21.33 32.33 9.36
C ASP A 626 20.85 30.86 9.52
N LEU A 627 20.03 30.58 10.54
CA LEU A 627 19.44 29.25 10.83
C LEU A 627 18.24 28.90 9.94
N VAL A 628 17.45 29.88 9.52
CA VAL A 628 16.37 29.69 8.54
C VAL A 628 17.00 29.49 7.17
N GLU A 629 17.96 30.32 6.80
CA GLU A 629 18.67 30.23 5.52
C GLU A 629 19.44 28.92 5.36
N ASP A 630 20.19 28.47 6.37
CA ASP A 630 20.84 27.16 6.34
C ASP A 630 19.83 26.04 6.08
N ARG A 631 18.63 26.14 6.67
CA ARG A 631 17.55 25.16 6.53
C ARG A 631 16.85 25.19 5.16
N LEU A 632 16.80 26.37 4.52
CA LEU A 632 16.28 26.58 3.17
C LEU A 632 17.34 26.36 2.06
N LEU A 633 18.63 26.25 2.43
CA LEU A 633 19.81 26.17 1.56
C LEU A 633 20.09 27.47 0.78
N LEU A 634 19.90 28.61 1.45
CA LEU A 634 20.24 29.96 1.01
C LEU A 634 21.65 30.37 1.50
N ASP A 635 22.19 31.49 1.00
CA ASP A 635 23.51 32.02 1.39
C ASP A 635 23.40 33.25 2.30
N ALA A 636 23.49 33.03 3.61
CA ALA A 636 23.44 34.00 4.72
C ALA A 636 24.53 35.09 4.75
N LYS A 637 25.04 35.48 3.58
CA LYS A 637 25.97 36.61 3.35
C LYS A 637 25.60 37.36 2.06
N ALA A 638 24.53 36.97 1.41
CA ALA A 638 24.02 37.47 0.15
C ALA A 638 22.50 37.54 0.27
N ALA A 639 22.01 38.71 0.70
CA ALA A 639 20.60 39.03 0.92
C ALA A 639 19.64 38.76 -0.27
N ASP A 640 20.16 38.32 -1.40
CA ASP A 640 19.52 37.91 -2.65
C ASP A 640 20.36 36.71 -3.17
N THR A 641 19.94 35.49 -2.81
CA THR A 641 20.71 34.25 -3.03
C THR A 641 20.79 33.89 -4.50
N ASP A 642 19.82 34.28 -5.32
CA ASP A 642 19.80 33.91 -6.75
C ASP A 642 20.24 35.02 -7.72
N GLY A 643 20.25 36.27 -7.25
CA GLY A 643 20.75 37.45 -7.93
C GLY A 643 19.72 38.17 -8.79
N ASP A 644 18.42 38.01 -8.53
CA ASP A 644 17.35 38.62 -9.33
C ASP A 644 16.99 40.07 -8.95
N GLY A 645 17.45 40.53 -7.78
CA GLY A 645 17.19 41.84 -7.21
C GLY A 645 16.10 41.88 -6.13
N THR A 646 15.49 40.75 -5.81
CA THR A 646 14.53 40.57 -4.70
C THR A 646 15.26 39.96 -3.51
N PRO A 647 15.18 40.56 -2.30
CA PRO A 647 15.80 39.92 -1.14
C PRO A 647 15.10 38.62 -0.74
N ASP A 648 15.83 37.59 -0.30
CA ASP A 648 15.25 36.25 -0.04
C ASP A 648 14.12 36.31 1.00
N GLY A 649 14.30 37.11 2.04
CA GLY A 649 13.34 37.47 3.09
C GLY A 649 12.12 38.26 2.59
N ASN A 650 12.01 38.51 1.30
CA ASN A 650 10.80 38.99 0.62
C ASN A 650 10.44 38.17 -0.64
N ASP A 651 11.24 37.19 -1.05
CA ASP A 651 11.01 36.43 -2.27
C ASP A 651 10.16 35.17 -2.03
N THR A 652 9.32 34.90 -3.04
CA THR A 652 8.51 33.69 -3.13
C THR A 652 9.26 32.51 -3.75
N LEU A 653 10.41 32.72 -4.41
CA LEU A 653 11.17 31.66 -5.09
C LEU A 653 12.71 31.86 -4.98
N PRO A 654 13.32 31.99 -3.77
CA PRO A 654 14.69 32.50 -3.54
C PRO A 654 15.87 31.61 -4.02
N LEU A 655 15.60 30.67 -4.91
CA LEU A 655 16.58 29.80 -5.57
C LEU A 655 16.40 29.80 -7.10
N MET A 656 15.66 30.77 -7.65
CA MET A 656 15.08 30.74 -9.00
C MET A 656 15.01 32.13 -9.63
N PRO A 657 16.10 32.57 -10.30
CA PRO A 657 16.21 33.95 -10.77
C PRO A 657 15.02 34.39 -11.62
N SER A 658 14.40 35.52 -11.26
CA SER A 658 13.25 36.08 -11.98
C SER A 658 13.44 36.05 -13.49
N ALA A 659 12.48 35.41 -14.17
CA ALA A 659 12.36 35.55 -15.60
C ALA A 659 12.04 37.03 -15.95
N PRO A 660 12.55 37.56 -17.07
CA PRO A 660 12.11 38.87 -17.56
C PRO A 660 10.59 38.88 -17.70
N SER A 661 9.96 40.02 -17.38
CA SER A 661 8.53 40.18 -17.04
C SER A 661 7.51 39.96 -18.17
N GLU A 662 7.89 39.26 -19.23
CA GLU A 662 6.94 38.72 -20.20
C GLU A 662 6.07 37.64 -19.52
N PRO A 663 4.77 37.54 -19.84
CA PRO A 663 3.92 36.47 -19.31
C PRO A 663 4.52 35.10 -19.69
N PRO A 664 4.37 34.07 -18.85
CA PRO A 664 4.93 32.76 -19.13
C PRO A 664 4.41 32.24 -20.47
N ALA A 665 5.29 32.25 -21.49
CA ALA A 665 5.02 31.65 -22.79
C ALA A 665 4.89 30.11 -22.70
N ASP A 666 5.35 29.54 -21.57
CA ASP A 666 5.22 28.13 -21.23
C ASP A 666 3.95 27.87 -20.42
N ALA A 667 3.02 27.12 -21.01
CA ALA A 667 1.79 26.66 -20.36
C ALA A 667 2.06 25.83 -19.08
N ARG A 668 3.21 25.16 -18.97
CA ARG A 668 3.61 24.40 -17.77
C ARG A 668 3.78 25.32 -16.56
N ALA A 669 4.39 26.49 -16.76
CA ALA A 669 4.61 27.45 -15.68
C ALA A 669 3.28 28.08 -15.22
N GLU A 670 2.37 28.39 -16.15
CA GLU A 670 1.00 28.83 -15.85
C GLU A 670 0.28 27.78 -14.99
N LEU A 671 0.28 26.52 -15.42
CA LEU A 671 -0.34 25.38 -14.73
C LEU A 671 0.21 25.12 -13.32
N VAL A 672 1.53 25.10 -13.15
CA VAL A 672 2.16 24.90 -11.83
C VAL A 672 1.80 26.06 -10.90
N SER A 673 1.78 27.29 -11.41
CA SER A 673 1.33 28.45 -10.61
C SER A 673 -0.11 28.27 -10.15
N THR A 674 -1.05 27.99 -11.07
CA THR A 674 -2.47 27.76 -10.74
C THR A 674 -2.63 26.67 -9.68
N LEU A 675 -1.88 25.57 -9.78
CA LEU A 675 -1.92 24.49 -8.80
C LEU A 675 -1.37 24.88 -7.43
N LEU A 676 -0.29 25.66 -7.36
CA LEU A 676 0.24 26.14 -6.07
C LEU A 676 -0.76 27.07 -5.38
N PHE A 677 -1.41 27.98 -6.12
CA PHE A 677 -2.46 28.85 -5.60
C PHE A 677 -3.69 28.05 -5.11
N GLU A 678 -4.15 27.06 -5.89
CA GLU A 678 -5.26 26.15 -5.52
C GLU A 678 -4.94 25.37 -4.23
N LEU A 679 -3.76 24.74 -4.15
CA LEU A 679 -3.34 23.97 -2.97
C LEU A 679 -3.12 24.84 -1.72
N ALA A 680 -2.88 26.14 -1.89
CA ALA A 680 -2.81 27.13 -0.82
C ALA A 680 -4.18 27.73 -0.46
N GLY A 681 -5.23 27.48 -1.25
CA GLY A 681 -6.56 28.07 -1.06
C GLY A 681 -6.62 29.59 -1.30
N LYS A 682 -5.70 30.16 -2.08
CA LYS A 682 -5.62 31.60 -2.37
C LYS A 682 -5.96 31.87 -3.85
N GLU A 683 -6.77 32.88 -4.14
CA GLU A 683 -6.97 33.35 -5.52
C GLU A 683 -5.71 34.07 -6.06
N GLU A 684 -5.51 34.08 -7.38
CA GLU A 684 -4.43 34.79 -8.09
C GLU A 684 -4.65 36.33 -8.12
N GLN A 685 -4.89 36.95 -6.96
CA GLN A 685 -4.99 38.40 -6.83
C GLN A 685 -3.60 39.01 -6.66
N ALA A 686 -3.25 39.95 -7.55
CA ALA A 686 -1.90 40.49 -7.74
C ALA A 686 -1.47 41.52 -6.67
N GLU A 687 -1.75 41.27 -5.40
CA GLU A 687 -1.01 41.90 -4.31
C GLU A 687 0.26 41.07 -4.07
N THR A 688 1.43 41.71 -4.20
CA THR A 688 2.72 41.10 -3.84
C THR A 688 2.67 40.63 -2.40
N LEU A 689 2.50 39.33 -2.20
CA LEU A 689 2.50 38.64 -0.91
C LEU A 689 3.92 38.69 -0.34
N ARG A 690 4.21 39.83 0.29
CA ARG A 690 5.40 40.00 1.14
C ARG A 690 5.40 38.90 2.18
N LEU A 691 6.57 38.32 2.44
CA LEU A 691 6.81 37.66 3.72
C LEU A 691 6.41 38.67 4.82
N PRO A 692 5.43 38.32 5.69
CA PRO A 692 4.89 39.30 6.61
C PRO A 692 5.96 39.68 7.63
N GLN A 693 6.24 40.98 7.78
CA GLN A 693 6.96 41.49 8.95
C GLN A 693 6.27 40.94 10.20
N PHE A 694 6.94 39.99 10.86
CA PHE A 694 6.32 38.86 11.57
C PHE A 694 5.06 39.21 12.39
N GLN A 695 3.89 39.04 11.76
CA GLN A 695 2.60 38.86 12.45
C GLN A 695 2.09 37.46 12.15
N ALA A 696 1.77 36.72 13.20
CA ALA A 696 1.47 35.30 13.22
C ALA A 696 0.50 34.79 12.12
N PRO A 697 0.99 34.12 11.07
CA PRO A 697 0.14 33.48 10.06
C PRO A 697 -0.37 32.12 10.55
N THR A 698 -1.35 31.55 9.85
CA THR A 698 -2.31 30.66 10.50
C THR A 698 -2.50 29.27 9.89
N SER A 699 -1.83 28.95 8.78
CA SER A 699 -1.99 27.67 8.07
C SER A 699 -0.68 27.21 7.41
N LEU A 700 -0.76 26.18 6.55
CA LEU A 700 0.29 25.70 5.63
C LEU A 700 0.74 26.72 4.56
N GLU A 701 0.45 28.01 4.74
CA GLU A 701 0.24 28.98 3.66
C GLU A 701 1.46 29.86 3.31
N ASP A 702 2.64 29.65 3.93
CA ASP A 702 3.80 30.56 3.80
C ASP A 702 5.12 29.92 3.34
N LEU A 703 5.30 28.59 3.48
CA LEU A 703 6.48 27.89 2.95
C LEU A 703 6.08 26.53 2.35
N SER A 704 6.57 26.24 1.15
CA SER A 704 6.48 24.93 0.51
C SER A 704 7.84 24.43 0.03
N PHE A 705 8.09 23.13 0.16
CA PHE A 705 9.22 22.46 -0.50
C PHE A 705 8.71 21.76 -1.76
N LEU A 706 9.26 22.08 -2.92
CA LEU A 706 8.84 21.56 -4.21
C LEU A 706 9.96 20.71 -4.84
N SER A 707 9.65 19.44 -5.10
CA SER A 707 10.50 18.47 -5.79
C SER A 707 10.27 18.58 -7.29
N LEU A 708 10.92 19.55 -7.94
CA LEU A 708 10.83 19.80 -9.38
C LEU A 708 12.06 20.58 -9.87
N ASP A 709 12.59 20.22 -11.04
CA ASP A 709 13.74 20.90 -11.63
C ASP A 709 13.45 22.38 -11.94
N ARG A 710 14.33 23.28 -11.51
CA ARG A 710 14.22 24.75 -11.68
C ARG A 710 14.00 25.18 -13.11
N ALA A 711 14.60 24.48 -14.08
CA ALA A 711 14.41 24.75 -15.50
C ALA A 711 12.93 24.63 -15.94
N GLY A 712 12.14 23.76 -15.29
CA GLY A 712 10.70 23.60 -15.54
C GLY A 712 9.80 24.56 -14.76
N LEU A 713 10.38 25.45 -13.94
CA LEU A 713 9.69 26.41 -13.09
C LEU A 713 9.89 27.86 -13.53
N ARG A 714 10.58 28.11 -14.65
CA ARG A 714 10.85 29.46 -15.15
C ARG A 714 9.54 30.21 -15.45
N GLY A 715 9.28 31.30 -14.73
CA GLY A 715 8.05 32.08 -14.87
C GLY A 715 6.86 31.54 -14.05
N VAL A 716 7.08 30.56 -13.18
CA VAL A 716 6.11 30.17 -12.15
C VAL A 716 5.96 31.29 -11.12
N ARG A 717 4.77 31.41 -10.55
CA ARG A 717 4.45 32.23 -9.38
C ARG A 717 3.99 31.34 -8.26
N ALA A 718 4.42 31.63 -7.03
CA ALA A 718 3.96 30.93 -5.84
C ALA A 718 3.12 31.86 -4.95
N PRO A 719 2.12 31.33 -4.22
CA PRO A 719 1.32 32.09 -3.25
C PRO A 719 2.07 32.43 -1.94
N ALA A 720 3.34 31.99 -1.84
CA ALA A 720 4.23 32.09 -0.71
C ALA A 720 5.61 31.48 -1.06
N THR A 721 6.61 31.66 -0.19
CA THR A 721 7.98 31.13 -0.37
C THR A 721 7.97 29.64 -0.71
N THR A 722 8.58 29.27 -1.83
CA THR A 722 8.60 27.91 -2.35
C THR A 722 10.04 27.55 -2.71
N VAL A 723 10.64 26.68 -1.90
CA VAL A 723 12.03 26.25 -2.06
C VAL A 723 12.07 24.99 -2.92
N THR A 724 12.90 25.04 -3.97
CA THR A 724 12.84 24.10 -5.10
C THR A 724 14.08 23.21 -5.16
N PHE A 725 13.86 21.91 -5.24
CA PHE A 725 14.90 20.89 -5.29
C PHE A 725 14.70 19.96 -6.48
N SER A 726 15.78 19.65 -7.20
CA SER A 726 15.88 18.42 -7.97
C SER A 726 15.87 17.20 -7.05
N GLY A 727 15.69 16.00 -7.61
CA GLY A 727 15.66 14.76 -6.82
C GLY A 727 16.94 14.49 -6.02
N GLU A 728 18.11 14.82 -6.57
CA GLU A 728 19.40 14.63 -5.89
C GLU A 728 19.60 15.64 -4.73
N GLU A 729 19.22 16.90 -4.95
CA GLU A 729 19.30 17.95 -3.92
C GLU A 729 18.32 17.70 -2.78
N LEU A 730 17.11 17.19 -3.08
CA LEU A 730 16.14 16.79 -2.06
C LEU A 730 16.67 15.61 -1.22
N GLU A 731 17.27 14.59 -1.85
CA GLU A 731 17.89 13.48 -1.11
C GLU A 731 19.07 13.97 -0.25
N GLY A 732 19.86 14.92 -0.76
CA GLY A 732 20.91 15.60 -0.02
C GLY A 732 20.38 16.38 1.19
N ALA A 733 19.32 17.18 0.99
CA ALA A 733 18.68 17.97 2.05
C ALA A 733 18.05 17.08 3.12
N GLN A 734 17.38 15.99 2.74
CA GLN A 734 16.85 15.01 3.68
C GLN A 734 17.96 14.28 4.46
N LYS A 735 19.11 13.97 3.83
CA LYS A 735 20.30 13.44 4.54
C LYS A 735 20.91 14.46 5.51
N ARG A 736 20.91 15.75 5.17
CA ARG A 736 21.50 16.84 5.97
C ARG A 736 20.63 17.21 7.18
N PHE A 737 19.31 17.30 7.00
CA PHE A 737 18.38 17.81 8.02
C PHE A 737 17.46 16.75 8.65
N GLY A 738 17.42 15.53 8.11
CA GLY A 738 16.42 14.50 8.40
C GLY A 738 15.18 14.62 7.51
N GLY A 739 14.42 13.53 7.34
CA GLY A 739 13.26 13.48 6.44
C GLY A 739 12.25 14.62 6.62
N PHE A 740 11.76 15.18 5.51
CA PHE A 740 10.67 16.17 5.46
C PHE A 740 9.84 15.98 4.19
N THR A 741 8.57 16.39 4.22
CA THR A 741 7.63 16.19 3.12
C THR A 741 7.74 17.31 2.09
N SER A 742 8.16 16.99 0.87
CA SER A 742 8.06 17.87 -0.30
C SER A 742 6.79 17.58 -1.09
N LEU A 743 6.26 18.60 -1.77
CA LEU A 743 5.34 18.47 -2.87
C LEU A 743 6.11 17.95 -4.10
N SER A 744 5.63 16.89 -4.73
CA SER A 744 6.07 16.42 -6.03
C SER A 744 4.93 16.62 -7.04
N LEU A 745 5.27 17.07 -8.26
CA LEU A 745 4.32 17.49 -9.29
C LEU A 745 4.68 16.89 -10.65
N ASP A 746 3.77 16.08 -11.21
CA ASP A 746 3.80 15.72 -12.62
C ASP A 746 2.80 16.57 -13.40
N VAL A 747 3.23 17.09 -14.54
CA VAL A 747 2.40 17.93 -15.43
C VAL A 747 2.39 17.33 -16.83
N TYR A 748 1.24 16.82 -17.24
CA TYR A 748 1.04 16.23 -18.56
C TYR A 748 0.10 17.12 -19.37
N VAL A 749 0.55 17.68 -20.50
CA VAL A 749 -0.26 18.57 -21.35
C VAL A 749 -0.66 17.85 -22.64
N ASN A 750 -1.90 18.01 -23.08
CA ASN A 750 -2.41 17.47 -24.35
C ASN A 750 -1.77 18.13 -25.59
N LEU A 751 -1.95 17.55 -26.77
CA LEU A 751 -1.34 18.02 -28.03
C LEU A 751 -1.85 19.40 -28.46
N ALA A 752 -3.09 19.76 -28.12
CA ALA A 752 -3.66 21.07 -28.41
C ALA A 752 -3.17 22.19 -27.47
N GLY A 753 -2.64 21.86 -26.29
CA GLY A 753 -2.21 22.83 -25.28
C GLY A 753 -3.37 23.51 -24.52
N ASP A 754 -4.55 22.88 -24.50
CA ASP A 754 -5.78 23.39 -23.88
C ASP A 754 -6.33 22.49 -22.76
N GLN A 755 -5.72 21.32 -22.54
CA GLN A 755 -5.97 20.44 -21.39
C GLN A 755 -4.67 19.93 -20.79
N ALA A 756 -4.65 19.76 -19.47
CA ALA A 756 -3.54 19.11 -18.78
C ALA A 756 -4.01 18.27 -17.59
N LEU A 757 -3.29 17.19 -17.30
CA LEU A 757 -3.44 16.40 -16.09
C LEU A 757 -2.29 16.79 -15.15
N LEU A 758 -2.66 17.20 -13.95
CA LEU A 758 -1.76 17.54 -12.87
C LEU A 758 -1.86 16.43 -11.83
N VAL A 759 -0.76 15.74 -11.52
CA VAL A 759 -0.70 14.76 -10.43
C VAL A 759 0.21 15.32 -9.36
N TRP A 760 -0.26 15.34 -8.12
CA TRP A 760 0.47 15.94 -7.01
C TRP A 760 0.52 15.00 -5.80
N ASN A 761 1.65 14.99 -5.10
CA ASN A 761 1.89 14.05 -4.00
C ASN A 761 2.81 14.68 -2.93
N GLN A 762 2.38 14.65 -1.67
CA GLN A 762 3.10 15.10 -0.46
C GLN A 762 3.38 13.94 0.52
N HIS A 763 3.52 12.72 -0.01
CA HIS A 763 3.74 11.44 0.68
C HIS A 763 2.54 10.91 1.50
N TRP A 764 1.96 11.74 2.37
CA TRP A 764 0.81 11.38 3.23
C TRP A 764 -0.55 11.83 2.69
N ARG A 765 -0.54 12.71 1.69
CA ARG A 765 -1.70 13.11 0.90
C ARG A 765 -1.28 13.37 -0.55
N GLY A 766 -2.24 13.31 -1.47
CA GLY A 766 -2.04 13.62 -2.88
C GLY A 766 -3.34 13.59 -3.63
N GLY A 767 -3.25 13.70 -4.95
CA GLY A 767 -4.41 13.73 -5.82
C GLY A 767 -4.08 14.05 -7.26
N SER A 768 -5.12 14.32 -8.05
CA SER A 768 -4.99 14.81 -9.41
C SER A 768 -6.08 15.81 -9.81
N PHE A 769 -5.70 16.75 -10.68
CA PHE A 769 -6.60 17.73 -11.28
C PHE A 769 -6.55 17.62 -12.80
N LEU A 770 -7.72 17.71 -13.44
CA LEU A 770 -7.82 17.95 -14.88
C LEU A 770 -7.96 19.45 -15.10
N ALA A 771 -6.89 20.07 -15.57
CA ALA A 771 -6.89 21.46 -15.98
C ALA A 771 -7.48 21.61 -17.39
N ARG A 772 -8.37 22.59 -17.61
CA ARG A 772 -8.86 23.00 -18.93
C ARG A 772 -8.64 24.50 -19.13
N ARG A 773 -8.33 24.92 -20.35
CA ARG A 773 -8.09 26.33 -20.67
C ARG A 773 -9.39 27.05 -21.06
N GLU A 774 -9.97 27.79 -20.13
CA GLU A 774 -11.20 28.55 -20.34
C GLU A 774 -10.92 30.06 -20.36
N LYS A 775 -11.40 30.75 -21.41
CA LYS A 775 -11.24 32.22 -21.58
C LYS A 775 -9.79 32.72 -21.44
N GLY A 776 -8.81 31.87 -21.74
CA GLY A 776 -7.38 32.16 -21.67
C GLY A 776 -6.71 31.89 -20.31
N ARG A 777 -7.40 31.27 -19.35
CA ARG A 777 -6.83 30.84 -18.05
C ARG A 777 -7.05 29.35 -17.84
N TRP A 778 -6.25 28.72 -16.99
CA TRP A 778 -6.51 27.35 -16.52
C TRP A 778 -7.58 27.32 -15.43
N VAL A 779 -8.53 26.41 -15.58
CA VAL A 779 -9.53 26.04 -14.57
C VAL A 779 -9.25 24.60 -14.16
N LEU A 780 -9.13 24.33 -12.87
CA LEU A 780 -8.84 23.01 -12.34
C LEU A 780 -10.13 22.28 -11.94
N GLU A 781 -10.34 21.07 -12.46
CA GLU A 781 -11.37 20.12 -12.03
C GLU A 781 -10.68 19.05 -11.16
N GLU A 782 -11.02 18.96 -9.87
CA GLU A 782 -10.51 17.89 -9.00
C GLU A 782 -11.01 16.52 -9.51
N ARG A 783 -10.08 15.58 -9.70
CA ARG A 783 -10.36 14.22 -10.20
C ARG A 783 -10.23 13.17 -9.12
N GLU A 784 -9.27 13.37 -8.22
CA GLU A 784 -8.97 12.46 -7.12
C GLU A 784 -8.24 13.22 -6.01
N SER A 785 -8.58 12.91 -4.76
CA SER A 785 -7.80 13.25 -3.58
C SER A 785 -7.74 12.06 -2.61
N TRP A 786 -6.61 11.90 -1.94
CA TRP A 786 -6.39 10.85 -0.95
C TRP A 786 -5.54 11.36 0.22
N VAL A 787 -5.75 10.72 1.37
CA VAL A 787 -4.99 10.90 2.62
C VAL A 787 -4.78 9.51 3.22
N THR A 788 -3.56 9.19 3.66
CA THR A 788 -3.16 7.86 4.20
C THR A 788 -3.16 7.81 5.72
#